data_AF-A0AAW0LU79-F1
#
_entry.id   AF-A0AAW0LU79-F1
#
_cell.length_a   1.000
_cell.length_b   1.000
_cell.length_c   1.000
_cell.angle_alpha   90.00
_cell.angle_beta   90.00
_cell.angle_gamma   90.00
#
_symmetry.space_group_name_H-M   'P 1'
#
loop_
_entity.id
_entity.type
_entity.pdbx_description
1 polymer ?
#
loop_
_entity_poly.entity_id
_entity_poly.type
_entity_poly.pdbx_seq_one_letter_code
_entity_poly.pdbx_strand_id
1 'polypeptide(L)'
;MAYSYLISLSICFLVLHVCFAQIDQVTQRTRLPQQHRFQTECRLDNLDAQEPSESIESEAGYTEYWDQNDDQFQCAGVALLRHTIQRKGIQGAVLPGCPNTYQSPLQFGNRRTQQRIEDSHQKLRPIREGDILAVPGGVAQWIYNDGENQLVLVGFYDTLNEENQLDQNPRDFYLAGNPQEQSEQRSQRSRGQSRRGEQDNNGNNVFGGFDRRSLVESLNIREDLVDKIQSRREDQRGNIVNVQDDLQLIAPGREDDEEREDRQQEGRRVNGIEETFCTQRLKHNAVDPQLADFYNPRAGRVTTLNSYVFPILERLQLSVVRGFLHKNALVGPYYNLNSNSVIYGLRGNAKVQVVDDNGDNVYDGELREGQALVVPQNYAVLKRAKNEGFEWVSFKTNDNAITNQLAGHRSVLQALPLDVIANAFDIDENDAFQLKNNRDEIGRGIQGAVLPGCPNTYQSPLQFGNRRTQQIIEDSHQKLRPIREGDILAVPEEVAQWIYNDDDNQLVLVGFYDTLNEENRLNQNPRDFYLAGNPQEQSEQRGRGQSYRGEQDNNGKNVFSGFDRRGNIANVQDDLQLIAQEGKTMKNGKTNDDKEEERMALRKPFVHKVSIEQVTRRTRLPHQHRFQTECRLDNLNAQEPSERIESEAGFTEYWDQNDDQFQCAGVALLRHTIQRKGIQGAVLPGCPNTYQSPLQFGNRRTQQRIEDSHQKLRPIREGDILAVPEGVAQWIYNDGENQLVLVGFYDTLNEENQLDQNPRDFYLAGNPQEQSEQRSQRSRGQSRRGEQDNTGNNVFGGFDRRSLVESLNIREDLVDKIQSQREDQRGNIVNVQDDLQLIAPGREDDEEREDRQQEGRRENGIEETFCTQRLKYNADDPQLADFYNPRAGRVTTLNSYVFPILERLQLSVVRGFLHKNALVGPYYNLNSNSVIYGLRGNAKVQVVDDNGDNVYDGQLREGQALVVPQNYVVLKRAENEGFEWVSIKTNDNAITNQLAGRLSVIQALPVDVLQNAFNIDENDAFQLKNNRNEAGVFSPSESQSQRRRD
;
A
#
# COMPACT_ATOMS: atom_id res chain seq x y z
N MET A 1 -42.24 68.11 28.81
CA MET A 1 -42.06 66.64 28.88
C MET A 1 -41.85 66.02 27.48
N ALA A 2 -41.03 66.62 26.63
CA ALA A 2 -40.67 66.07 25.30
C ALA A 2 -39.14 65.90 25.13
N TYR A 3 -38.33 66.62 25.92
CA TYR A 3 -36.86 66.53 25.87
C TYR A 3 -36.28 65.32 26.62
N SER A 4 -36.95 64.79 27.65
CA SER A 4 -36.49 63.59 28.36
C SER A 4 -36.65 62.29 27.55
N TYR A 5 -37.65 62.24 26.65
CA TYR A 5 -37.85 61.07 25.79
C TYR A 5 -36.83 61.01 24.64
N LEU A 6 -36.38 62.16 24.13
CA LEU A 6 -35.36 62.20 23.08
C LEU A 6 -33.98 61.78 23.58
N ILE A 7 -33.63 62.12 24.82
CA ILE A 7 -32.36 61.67 25.43
C ILE A 7 -32.41 60.17 25.73
N SER A 8 -33.56 59.65 26.21
CA SER A 8 -33.76 58.22 26.42
C SER A 8 -33.69 57.42 25.11
N LEU A 9 -34.26 57.95 24.01
CA LEU A 9 -34.18 57.32 22.69
C LEU A 9 -32.76 57.35 22.13
N SER A 10 -32.04 58.47 22.30
CA SER A 10 -30.65 58.58 21.82
C SER A 10 -29.69 57.66 22.58
N ILE A 11 -29.92 57.45 23.89
CA ILE A 11 -29.14 56.50 24.71
C ILE A 11 -29.51 55.05 24.35
N CYS A 12 -30.79 54.75 24.07
CA CYS A 12 -31.20 53.44 23.54
C CYS A 12 -30.57 53.15 22.17
N PHE A 13 -30.49 54.13 21.27
CA PHE A 13 -29.82 53.96 19.97
C PHE A 13 -28.31 53.81 20.08
N LEU A 14 -27.65 54.47 21.05
CA LEU A 14 -26.22 54.27 21.33
C LEU A 14 -25.93 52.90 21.94
N VAL A 15 -26.78 52.41 22.86
CA VAL A 15 -26.65 51.05 23.42
C VAL A 15 -26.97 49.98 22.37
N LEU A 16 -27.95 50.22 21.48
CA LEU A 16 -28.22 49.34 20.35
C LEU A 16 -27.07 49.35 19.33
N HIS A 17 -26.45 50.48 19.02
CA HIS A 17 -25.27 50.51 18.13
C HIS A 17 -24.02 49.88 18.75
N VAL A 18 -23.82 49.96 20.07
CA VAL A 18 -22.72 49.23 20.74
C VAL A 18 -23.02 47.73 20.82
N CYS A 19 -24.28 47.33 21.03
CA CYS A 19 -24.68 45.92 20.94
C CYS A 19 -24.61 45.38 19.50
N PHE A 20 -24.97 46.16 18.47
CA PHE A 20 -24.85 45.74 17.07
C PHE A 20 -23.39 45.75 16.58
N ALA A 21 -22.52 46.64 17.10
CA ALA A 21 -21.09 46.59 16.79
C ALA A 21 -20.36 45.43 17.48
N GLN A 22 -20.82 44.99 18.67
CA GLN A 22 -20.34 43.76 19.30
C GLN A 22 -20.95 42.51 18.66
N ILE A 23 -22.20 42.56 18.17
CA ILE A 23 -22.79 41.46 17.41
C ILE A 23 -22.13 41.38 16.02
N ASP A 24 -21.77 42.45 15.33
CA ASP A 24 -21.04 42.34 14.05
C ASP A 24 -19.58 41.87 14.25
N GLN A 25 -18.92 42.16 15.37
CA GLN A 25 -17.61 41.55 15.69
C GLN A 25 -17.72 40.09 16.16
N VAL A 26 -18.86 39.65 16.68
CA VAL A 26 -19.10 38.24 17.08
C VAL A 26 -19.70 37.42 15.93
N THR A 27 -20.42 38.04 14.99
CA THR A 27 -21.09 37.36 13.87
C THR A 27 -20.30 37.43 12.55
N GLN A 28 -19.25 38.26 12.46
CA GLN A 28 -18.26 38.19 11.36
C GLN A 28 -17.03 37.31 11.68
N ARG A 29 -16.91 36.76 12.90
CA ARG A 29 -15.87 35.77 13.23
C ARG A 29 -16.28 34.30 12.99
N THR A 30 -17.51 34.04 12.52
CA THR A 30 -18.03 32.66 12.35
C THR A 30 -18.53 32.33 10.93
N ARG A 31 -18.12 33.10 9.92
CA ARG A 31 -18.33 32.72 8.50
C ARG A 31 -17.06 32.93 7.68
N LEU A 32 -16.02 32.21 8.06
CA LEU A 32 -15.06 31.70 7.09
C LEU A 32 -15.57 30.32 6.67
N PRO A 33 -15.57 29.95 5.38
CA PRO A 33 -15.90 28.60 4.96
C PRO A 33 -14.97 27.64 5.70
N GLN A 34 -15.52 26.67 6.43
CA GLN A 34 -14.81 25.55 7.02
C GLN A 34 -14.29 24.56 5.95
N GLN A 35 -13.97 25.04 4.74
CA GLN A 35 -13.57 24.24 3.58
C GLN A 35 -12.04 24.18 3.35
N HIS A 36 -11.23 24.71 4.26
CA HIS A 36 -9.76 24.72 4.13
C HIS A 36 -9.04 24.33 5.43
N ARG A 37 -9.42 23.21 6.06
CA ARG A 37 -8.67 22.69 7.22
C ARG A 37 -7.63 21.61 6.89
N PHE A 38 -7.58 21.15 5.64
CA PHE A 38 -6.62 20.12 5.18
C PHE A 38 -5.43 20.68 4.37
N GLN A 39 -5.18 22.00 4.41
CA GLN A 39 -3.91 22.56 3.94
C GLN A 39 -2.93 22.68 5.10
N THR A 40 -2.42 21.56 5.61
CA THR A 40 -1.25 21.59 6.49
C THR A 40 -0.01 21.69 5.60
N GLU A 41 0.45 22.92 5.40
CA GLU A 41 1.81 23.18 4.95
C GLU A 41 2.74 22.50 5.96
N CYS A 42 3.55 21.52 5.55
CA CYS A 42 4.50 20.79 6.41
C CYS A 42 5.70 21.67 6.84
N ARG A 43 5.45 22.95 7.06
CA ARG A 43 6.42 23.94 7.52
C ARG A 43 6.17 24.16 9.00
N LEU A 44 6.95 23.47 9.82
CA LEU A 44 6.80 23.46 11.28
C LEU A 44 7.89 24.33 11.89
N ASP A 45 7.54 25.54 12.31
CA ASP A 45 8.51 26.51 12.86
C ASP A 45 9.00 26.11 14.28
N ASN A 46 8.23 25.29 15.00
CA ASN A 46 8.60 24.73 16.29
C ASN A 46 8.03 23.32 16.43
N LEU A 47 8.85 22.38 16.86
CA LEU A 47 8.45 21.03 17.23
C LEU A 47 8.53 20.90 18.75
N ASP A 48 7.80 19.95 19.30
CA ASP A 48 7.79 19.67 20.74
C ASP A 48 7.65 18.17 20.99
N ALA A 49 8.32 17.66 22.03
CA ALA A 49 8.16 16.28 22.47
C ALA A 49 6.78 16.10 23.12
N GLN A 50 5.96 15.25 22.52
CA GLN A 50 4.57 15.04 22.87
C GLN A 50 4.38 13.88 23.85
N GLU A 51 3.54 14.10 24.84
CA GLU A 51 3.01 13.08 25.76
C GLU A 51 1.56 12.75 25.37
N PRO A 52 1.02 11.61 25.82
CA PRO A 52 -0.40 11.33 25.61
C PRO A 52 -1.27 12.44 26.22
N SER A 53 -2.25 12.90 25.45
CA SER A 53 -3.18 13.96 25.85
C SER A 53 -4.43 13.42 26.54
N GLU A 54 -4.75 12.14 26.32
CA GLU A 54 -5.98 11.51 26.77
C GLU A 54 -5.73 10.05 27.20
N SER A 55 -6.47 9.58 28.20
CA SER A 55 -6.43 8.20 28.67
C SER A 55 -7.85 7.70 28.92
N ILE A 56 -8.13 6.47 28.49
CA ILE A 56 -9.45 5.85 28.57
C ILE A 56 -9.33 4.51 29.27
N GLU A 57 -10.07 4.35 30.37
CA GLU A 57 -10.04 3.15 31.21
C GLU A 57 -10.91 2.02 30.63
N SER A 58 -10.56 0.80 31.00
CA SER A 58 -11.32 -0.43 30.73
C SER A 58 -11.10 -1.41 31.87
N GLU A 59 -11.89 -2.49 31.93
CA GLU A 59 -11.90 -3.42 33.05
C GLU A 59 -10.51 -3.97 33.42
N ALA A 60 -9.67 -4.30 32.43
CA ALA A 60 -8.36 -4.93 32.63
C ALA A 60 -7.17 -4.10 32.11
N GLY A 61 -7.34 -2.79 31.92
CA GLY A 61 -6.29 -1.93 31.39
C GLY A 61 -6.76 -0.53 31.03
N TYR A 62 -5.93 0.19 30.29
CA TYR A 62 -6.29 1.50 29.76
C TYR A 62 -5.56 1.76 28.44
N THR A 63 -6.10 2.70 27.66
CA THR A 63 -5.51 3.16 26.40
C THR A 63 -5.24 4.65 26.47
N GLU A 64 -4.04 5.06 26.10
CA GLU A 64 -3.63 6.46 26.02
C GLU A 64 -3.46 6.90 24.56
N TYR A 65 -3.89 8.13 24.27
CA TYR A 65 -3.86 8.70 22.92
C TYR A 65 -3.07 10.01 22.91
N TRP A 66 -2.28 10.21 21.85
CA TRP A 66 -1.69 11.50 21.53
C TRP A 66 -2.69 12.37 20.76
N ASP A 67 -2.56 13.70 20.86
CA ASP A 67 -3.45 14.60 20.12
C ASP A 67 -3.16 14.52 18.63
N GLN A 68 -4.04 13.85 17.90
CA GLN A 68 -3.91 13.66 16.46
C GLN A 68 -4.01 14.97 15.68
N ASN A 69 -4.58 16.03 16.27
CA ASN A 69 -4.71 17.33 15.61
C ASN A 69 -3.46 18.21 15.77
N ASP A 70 -2.44 17.74 16.50
CA ASP A 70 -1.16 18.45 16.56
C ASP A 70 -0.56 18.52 15.14
N ASP A 71 -0.08 19.71 14.77
CA ASP A 71 0.44 20.00 13.43
C ASP A 71 1.58 19.04 13.03
N GLN A 72 2.35 18.54 13.99
CA GLN A 72 3.43 17.59 13.75
C GLN A 72 2.91 16.23 13.29
N PHE A 73 1.87 15.71 13.95
CA PHE A 73 1.25 14.43 13.59
C PHE A 73 0.46 14.53 12.29
N GLN A 74 -0.25 15.63 12.05
CA GLN A 74 -0.95 15.91 10.79
C GLN A 74 0.04 16.03 9.61
N CYS A 75 1.14 16.76 9.78
CA CYS A 75 2.17 16.86 8.74
C CYS A 75 2.80 15.49 8.42
N ALA A 76 3.11 14.70 9.44
CA ALA A 76 3.66 13.37 9.22
C ALA A 76 2.64 12.37 8.65
N GLY A 77 1.34 12.63 8.83
CA GLY A 77 0.26 11.74 8.42
C GLY A 77 0.14 10.51 9.30
N VAL A 78 0.26 10.67 10.62
CA VAL A 78 0.39 9.54 11.54
C VAL A 78 -0.41 9.76 12.83
N ALA A 79 -0.81 8.67 13.48
CA ALA A 79 -1.41 8.70 14.81
C ALA A 79 -0.70 7.70 15.74
N LEU A 80 -0.62 8.06 17.03
CA LEU A 80 0.05 7.27 18.06
C LEU A 80 -0.90 6.97 19.21
N LEU A 81 -0.86 5.74 19.72
CA LEU A 81 -1.54 5.33 20.94
C LEU A 81 -0.69 4.36 21.76
N ARG A 82 -1.09 4.15 23.01
CA ARG A 82 -0.45 3.20 23.92
C ARG A 82 -1.51 2.42 24.69
N HIS A 83 -1.52 1.10 24.52
CA HIS A 83 -2.32 0.21 25.36
C HIS A 83 -1.48 -0.32 26.52
N THR A 84 -2.04 -0.28 27.73
CA THR A 84 -1.48 -0.97 28.90
C THR A 84 -2.48 -2.04 29.34
N ILE A 85 -2.13 -3.30 29.12
CA ILE A 85 -2.94 -4.47 29.46
C ILE A 85 -2.28 -5.16 30.64
N GLN A 86 -3.02 -5.48 31.69
CA GLN A 86 -2.46 -6.16 32.86
C GLN A 86 -2.06 -7.60 32.49
N ARG A 87 -0.82 -8.05 32.84
CA ARG A 87 -0.14 -9.39 32.59
C ARG A 87 0.78 -9.44 31.28
N LYS A 88 1.44 -10.55 30.81
CA LYS A 88 2.11 -10.71 29.43
C LYS A 88 1.22 -11.33 28.31
N GLY A 89 1.48 -11.22 26.98
CA GLY A 89 0.45 -11.63 25.98
C GLY A 89 0.69 -12.58 24.80
N ILE A 90 -0.43 -12.90 24.14
CA ILE A 90 -0.60 -13.64 22.88
C ILE A 90 -1.39 -12.75 21.91
N GLN A 91 -0.99 -12.69 20.65
CA GLN A 91 -1.71 -11.97 19.60
C GLN A 91 -2.41 -12.95 18.65
N GLY A 92 -3.69 -12.70 18.38
CA GLY A 92 -4.43 -13.29 17.27
C GLY A 92 -4.76 -12.23 16.21
N ALA A 93 -4.55 -12.57 14.94
CA ALA A 93 -4.93 -11.74 13.80
C ALA A 93 -5.65 -12.61 12.77
N VAL A 94 -6.80 -12.16 12.29
CA VAL A 94 -7.64 -12.89 11.34
C VAL A 94 -7.37 -12.38 9.93
N LEU A 95 -6.68 -13.19 9.14
CA LEU A 95 -6.42 -12.91 7.74
C LEU A 95 -7.64 -13.37 6.90
N PRO A 96 -8.26 -12.47 6.13
CA PRO A 96 -9.47 -12.77 5.36
C PRO A 96 -9.24 -13.90 4.36
N GLY A 97 -10.19 -14.83 4.23
CA GLY A 97 -10.12 -15.94 3.28
C GLY A 97 -9.14 -17.06 3.63
N CYS A 98 -8.39 -16.94 4.74
CA CYS A 98 -7.47 -17.97 5.21
C CYS A 98 -8.17 -19.04 6.05
N PRO A 99 -7.77 -20.31 5.92
CA PRO A 99 -8.37 -21.41 6.67
C PRO A 99 -7.99 -21.39 8.15
N ASN A 100 -8.80 -22.06 8.97
CA ASN A 100 -8.46 -22.37 10.35
C ASN A 100 -7.43 -23.51 10.39
N THR A 101 -6.16 -23.16 10.60
CA THR A 101 -5.04 -24.12 10.63
C THR A 101 -4.84 -24.78 12.00
N TYR A 102 -5.37 -24.19 13.07
CA TYR A 102 -5.34 -24.75 14.41
C TYR A 102 -6.66 -25.45 14.67
N GLN A 103 -6.61 -26.77 14.91
CA GLN A 103 -7.79 -27.61 15.07
C GLN A 103 -7.59 -28.57 16.23
N SER A 104 -8.66 -28.80 17.00
CA SER A 104 -8.65 -29.78 18.09
C SER A 104 -8.45 -31.20 17.51
N PRO A 105 -7.55 -32.03 18.07
CA PRO A 105 -7.34 -33.38 17.56
C PRO A 105 -8.59 -34.25 17.74
N LEU A 106 -9.03 -34.93 16.67
CA LEU A 106 -10.13 -35.91 16.70
C LEU A 106 -9.82 -37.03 17.71
N GLN A 107 -10.54 -37.07 18.83
CA GLN A 107 -10.35 -38.10 19.85
C GLN A 107 -10.96 -39.43 19.43
N PHE A 108 -10.17 -40.32 18.84
CA PHE A 108 -10.47 -41.75 18.81
C PHE A 108 -9.84 -42.46 20.01
N GLY A 109 -10.54 -42.51 21.15
CA GLY A 109 -10.25 -43.49 22.22
C GLY A 109 -10.44 -43.06 23.68
N ASN A 110 -11.38 -43.73 24.36
CA ASN A 110 -11.53 -43.97 25.81
C ASN A 110 -11.73 -42.80 26.80
N ARG A 111 -13.01 -42.56 27.11
CA ARG A 111 -13.67 -42.27 28.41
C ARG A 111 -12.83 -41.67 29.55
N ARG A 112 -13.25 -40.44 29.93
CA ARG A 112 -13.06 -39.68 31.18
C ARG A 112 -11.95 -38.62 31.19
N THR A 113 -12.10 -37.63 30.33
CA THR A 113 -11.69 -36.23 30.55
C THR A 113 -12.79 -35.36 29.93
N GLN A 114 -12.99 -34.14 30.43
CA GLN A 114 -14.13 -33.25 30.12
C GLN A 114 -14.50 -33.24 28.63
N GLN A 115 -15.80 -33.21 28.32
CA GLN A 115 -16.32 -33.01 26.96
C GLN A 115 -15.88 -31.63 26.46
N ARG A 116 -14.66 -31.53 25.94
CA ARG A 116 -14.15 -30.30 25.33
C ARG A 116 -14.82 -30.15 23.98
N ILE A 117 -15.40 -28.98 23.72
CA ILE A 117 -15.94 -28.64 22.42
C ILE A 117 -14.78 -28.65 21.40
N GLU A 118 -14.99 -29.27 20.24
CA GLU A 118 -14.01 -29.26 19.15
C GLU A 118 -13.93 -27.83 18.58
N ASP A 119 -12.83 -27.13 18.84
CA ASP A 119 -12.57 -25.80 18.30
C ASP A 119 -11.59 -25.82 17.11
N SER A 120 -11.72 -24.85 16.21
CA SER A 120 -10.76 -24.53 15.16
C SER A 120 -10.62 -23.03 14.97
N HIS A 121 -9.41 -22.51 14.84
CA HIS A 121 -9.16 -21.08 14.64
C HIS A 121 -7.90 -20.82 13.80
N GLN A 122 -7.66 -19.56 13.45
CA GLN A 122 -6.43 -19.18 12.74
C GLN A 122 -5.20 -19.18 13.66
N LYS A 123 -4.01 -19.07 13.04
CA LYS A 123 -2.70 -19.09 13.73
C LYS A 123 -2.59 -17.99 14.78
N LEU A 124 -2.20 -18.39 15.99
CA LEU A 124 -1.86 -17.52 17.11
C LEU A 124 -0.36 -17.19 17.09
N ARG A 125 0.02 -16.07 17.69
CA ARG A 125 1.40 -15.60 17.76
C ARG A 125 1.72 -15.21 19.21
N PRO A 126 2.62 -15.91 19.91
CA PRO A 126 3.07 -15.46 21.23
C PRO A 126 3.80 -14.13 21.06
N ILE A 127 3.64 -13.18 21.99
CA ILE A 127 4.29 -11.88 21.91
C ILE A 127 5.09 -11.59 23.18
N ARG A 128 6.22 -10.91 23.02
CA ARG A 128 7.14 -10.54 24.11
C ARG A 128 7.71 -9.15 23.90
N GLU A 129 8.39 -8.67 24.93
CA GLU A 129 9.06 -7.37 24.87
C GLU A 129 9.97 -7.27 23.64
N GLY A 130 9.75 -6.19 22.88
CA GLY A 130 10.55 -5.83 21.72
C GLY A 130 10.21 -6.56 20.42
N ASP A 131 9.11 -7.32 20.41
CA ASP A 131 8.44 -7.68 19.18
C ASP A 131 7.85 -6.44 18.50
N ILE A 132 8.01 -6.37 17.18
CA ILE A 132 7.33 -5.43 16.29
C ILE A 132 6.24 -6.21 15.56
N LEU A 133 5.00 -5.75 15.72
CA LEU A 133 3.83 -6.31 15.05
C LEU A 133 3.48 -5.42 13.87
N ALA A 134 3.23 -6.03 12.71
CA ALA A 134 2.87 -5.34 11.48
C ALA A 134 1.53 -5.90 10.98
N VAL A 135 0.48 -5.08 11.03
CA VAL A 135 -0.90 -5.49 10.78
C VAL A 135 -1.51 -4.53 9.74
N PRO A 136 -1.99 -5.05 8.59
CA PRO A 136 -2.70 -4.24 7.59
C PRO A 136 -3.98 -3.60 8.13
N GLY A 137 -4.37 -2.46 7.54
CA GLY A 137 -5.62 -1.80 7.89
C GLY A 137 -6.81 -2.73 7.68
N GLY A 138 -7.81 -2.67 8.59
CA GLY A 138 -9.03 -3.48 8.52
C GLY A 138 -8.88 -4.97 8.85
N VAL A 139 -7.70 -5.47 9.21
CA VAL A 139 -7.53 -6.82 9.77
C VAL A 139 -8.03 -6.86 11.21
N ALA A 140 -8.94 -7.80 11.52
CA ALA A 140 -9.39 -8.00 12.90
C ALA A 140 -8.29 -8.63 13.76
N GLN A 141 -7.98 -8.01 14.89
CA GLN A 141 -6.96 -8.48 15.83
C GLN A 141 -7.45 -8.45 17.27
N TRP A 142 -6.86 -9.31 18.09
CA TRP A 142 -7.05 -9.34 19.54
C TRP A 142 -5.73 -9.70 20.23
N ILE A 143 -5.59 -9.24 21.47
CA ILE A 143 -4.41 -9.48 22.27
C ILE A 143 -4.89 -9.99 23.62
N TYR A 144 -4.49 -11.20 23.95
CA TYR A 144 -4.69 -11.79 25.27
C TYR A 144 -3.45 -11.64 26.09
N ASN A 145 -3.64 -11.73 27.39
CA ASN A 145 -2.66 -11.48 28.37
C ASN A 145 -2.55 -12.64 29.41
N ASP A 146 -1.65 -13.60 29.15
CA ASP A 146 -1.34 -14.81 29.92
C ASP A 146 -0.27 -14.70 31.03
N GLY A 147 0.45 -13.58 31.18
CA GLY A 147 1.56 -13.46 32.15
C GLY A 147 1.21 -12.88 33.53
N GLU A 148 2.19 -12.30 34.23
CA GLU A 148 1.98 -11.63 35.53
C GLU A 148 2.32 -10.13 35.50
N ASN A 149 3.17 -9.70 34.57
CA ASN A 149 3.64 -8.31 34.45
C ASN A 149 2.90 -7.57 33.35
N GLN A 150 2.46 -6.33 33.55
CA GLN A 150 1.80 -5.51 32.51
C GLN A 150 2.46 -5.56 31.13
N LEU A 151 1.64 -5.68 30.09
CA LEU A 151 1.99 -5.62 28.68
C LEU A 151 1.70 -4.21 28.17
N VAL A 152 2.73 -3.54 27.65
CA VAL A 152 2.62 -2.22 27.03
C VAL A 152 2.80 -2.36 25.53
N LEU A 153 1.83 -1.87 24.76
CA LEU A 153 1.83 -1.85 23.30
C LEU A 153 1.80 -0.41 22.83
N VAL A 154 2.77 -0.02 22.01
CA VAL A 154 2.78 1.30 21.36
C VAL A 154 2.31 1.11 19.93
N GLY A 155 1.12 1.63 19.63
CA GLY A 155 0.49 1.54 18.32
C GLY A 155 0.80 2.76 17.46
N PHE A 156 1.23 2.54 16.24
CA PHE A 156 1.51 3.57 15.24
C PHE A 156 0.64 3.32 14.01
N TYR A 157 -0.15 4.32 13.61
CA TYR A 157 -1.00 4.29 12.43
C TYR A 157 -0.45 5.26 11.38
N ASP A 158 -0.29 4.78 10.15
CA ASP A 158 -0.03 5.62 8.98
C ASP A 158 -1.37 6.00 8.33
N THR A 159 -1.80 7.23 8.56
CA THR A 159 -3.11 7.71 8.11
C THR A 159 -3.09 8.20 6.66
N LEU A 160 -1.91 8.39 6.08
CA LEU A 160 -1.72 8.73 4.66
C LEU A 160 -1.42 7.50 3.79
N ASN A 161 -1.47 6.31 4.37
CA ASN A 161 -1.27 5.07 3.64
C ASN A 161 -2.26 4.93 2.47
N GLU A 162 -1.83 4.33 1.36
CA GLU A 162 -2.74 4.12 0.21
C GLU A 162 -3.92 3.21 0.53
N GLU A 163 -3.73 2.27 1.47
CA GLU A 163 -4.79 1.38 1.95
C GLU A 163 -5.89 2.15 2.69
N ASN A 164 -5.62 3.35 3.23
CA ASN A 164 -6.64 4.21 3.83
C ASN A 164 -7.30 5.07 2.76
N GLN A 165 -8.59 4.83 2.50
CA GLN A 165 -9.40 5.54 1.50
C GLN A 165 -10.52 6.39 2.13
N LEU A 166 -10.46 6.60 3.45
CA LEU A 166 -11.40 7.46 4.17
C LEU A 166 -10.83 8.87 4.28
N ASP A 167 -10.24 9.20 5.42
CA ASP A 167 -9.51 10.44 5.67
C ASP A 167 -8.38 10.20 6.68
N GLN A 168 -7.68 11.25 7.09
CA GLN A 168 -6.52 11.16 7.98
C GLN A 168 -6.84 10.82 9.44
N ASN A 169 -8.10 10.66 9.82
CA ASN A 169 -8.50 10.24 11.16
C ASN A 169 -8.40 8.70 11.28
N PRO A 170 -7.70 8.15 12.28
CA PRO A 170 -7.73 6.72 12.57
C PRO A 170 -9.10 6.31 13.14
N ARG A 171 -9.61 5.14 12.73
CA ARG A 171 -10.85 4.55 13.26
C ARG A 171 -10.59 3.17 13.84
N ASP A 172 -11.26 2.89 14.94
CA ASP A 172 -11.21 1.59 15.62
C ASP A 172 -12.61 0.96 15.55
N PHE A 173 -12.76 -0.08 14.73
CA PHE A 173 -14.04 -0.81 14.61
C PHE A 173 -14.04 -2.00 15.56
N TYR A 174 -14.79 -1.89 16.66
CA TYR A 174 -14.86 -2.95 17.66
C TYR A 174 -15.87 -4.04 17.28
N LEU A 175 -15.44 -5.30 17.29
CA LEU A 175 -16.33 -6.46 17.12
C LEU A 175 -17.13 -6.76 18.40
N ALA A 176 -16.56 -6.51 19.56
CA ALA A 176 -17.10 -6.85 20.88
C ALA A 176 -16.68 -5.79 21.91
N GLY A 177 -17.31 -5.84 23.08
CA GLY A 177 -17.14 -4.82 24.11
C GLY A 177 -18.04 -3.61 23.89
N ASN A 178 -17.92 -2.63 24.78
CA ASN A 178 -18.76 -1.44 24.80
C ASN A 178 -17.95 -0.20 25.27
N PRO A 179 -17.14 0.39 24.39
CA PRO A 179 -16.32 1.56 24.70
C PRO A 179 -17.16 2.86 24.77
N GLN A 180 -18.02 2.99 25.78
CA GLN A 180 -18.96 4.12 25.92
C GLN A 180 -18.28 5.48 26.09
N GLU A 181 -17.17 5.56 26.83
CA GLU A 181 -16.45 6.83 27.03
C GLU A 181 -15.62 7.27 25.81
N GLN A 182 -15.20 6.33 24.95
CA GLN A 182 -14.41 6.61 23.74
C GLN A 182 -15.24 7.35 22.67
N SER A 183 -16.52 6.98 22.51
CA SER A 183 -17.39 7.59 21.48
C SER A 183 -17.98 8.93 21.93
N GLU A 184 -18.31 9.10 23.22
CA GLU A 184 -18.88 10.36 23.73
C GLU A 184 -17.87 11.52 23.67
N GLN A 185 -16.57 11.27 23.87
CA GLN A 185 -15.53 12.30 23.78
C GLN A 185 -15.08 12.59 22.33
N ARG A 186 -15.00 11.58 21.45
CA ARG A 186 -14.79 11.77 20.00
C ARG A 186 -15.96 12.53 19.33
N SER A 187 -17.17 12.42 19.87
CA SER A 187 -18.37 13.09 19.33
C SER A 187 -18.59 14.51 19.90
N GLN A 188 -18.09 14.81 21.10
CA GLN A 188 -18.18 16.17 21.67
C GLN A 188 -17.28 17.20 20.97
N ARG A 189 -16.22 16.77 20.24
CA ARG A 189 -15.30 17.69 19.54
C ARG A 189 -15.80 18.16 18.15
N SER A 190 -16.76 17.49 17.51
CA SER A 190 -17.33 17.89 16.18
C SER A 190 -18.75 18.54 16.20
N ARG A 191 -19.22 18.97 17.38
CA ARG A 191 -20.43 19.81 17.65
C ARG A 191 -21.83 19.21 17.42
N GLY A 192 -22.72 19.59 18.33
CA GLY A 192 -24.07 20.04 18.02
C GLY A 192 -25.16 19.00 18.22
N GLN A 193 -25.97 19.20 19.27
CA GLN A 193 -27.21 18.46 19.53
C GLN A 193 -28.01 18.21 18.24
N SER A 194 -28.15 16.96 17.81
CA SER A 194 -29.27 16.54 16.99
C SER A 194 -29.60 15.05 17.17
N ARG A 195 -30.81 14.84 17.71
CA ARG A 195 -31.67 13.65 17.64
C ARG A 195 -31.16 12.35 18.27
N ARG A 196 -30.91 12.41 19.59
CA ARG A 196 -31.21 11.29 20.50
C ARG A 196 -32.74 11.07 20.51
N GLY A 197 -33.22 10.18 19.64
CA GLY A 197 -34.60 9.72 19.61
C GLY A 197 -34.64 8.19 19.57
N GLU A 198 -35.03 7.57 20.70
CA GLU A 198 -35.51 6.19 20.85
C GLU A 198 -34.63 4.99 20.41
N GLN A 199 -33.43 5.16 19.82
CA GLN A 199 -32.46 4.05 19.57
C GLN A 199 -31.54 3.74 20.77
N ASP A 200 -32.01 4.02 21.98
CA ASP A 200 -31.17 4.33 23.14
C ASP A 200 -30.60 3.09 23.90
N ASN A 201 -30.47 1.89 23.33
CA ASN A 201 -30.14 0.69 24.14
C ASN A 201 -28.96 -0.20 23.66
N ASN A 202 -28.31 0.09 22.53
CA ASN A 202 -27.25 -0.77 21.99
C ASN A 202 -25.85 -0.26 22.38
N GLY A 203 -24.85 -1.15 22.42
CA GLY A 203 -23.46 -0.83 22.74
C GLY A 203 -22.64 -0.36 21.53
N ASN A 204 -21.49 0.26 21.77
CA ASN A 204 -20.63 0.87 20.75
C ASN A 204 -19.71 -0.16 20.06
N ASN A 205 -20.32 -1.15 19.41
CA ASN A 205 -19.61 -2.11 18.57
C ASN A 205 -20.35 -2.27 17.24
N VAL A 206 -19.71 -2.90 16.25
CA VAL A 206 -20.29 -3.00 14.89
C VAL A 206 -21.63 -3.75 14.82
N PHE A 207 -21.98 -4.55 15.83
CA PHE A 207 -23.29 -5.21 15.90
C PHE A 207 -24.38 -4.29 16.48
N GLY A 208 -24.00 -3.25 17.22
CA GLY A 208 -24.90 -2.31 17.88
C GLY A 208 -25.87 -1.59 16.93
N GLY A 209 -25.42 -1.26 15.72
CA GLY A 209 -26.24 -0.52 14.75
C GLY A 209 -27.27 -1.38 14.02
N PHE A 210 -27.05 -2.69 13.92
CA PHE A 210 -27.97 -3.55 13.16
C PHE A 210 -29.29 -3.79 13.89
N ASP A 211 -30.37 -3.99 13.12
CA ASP A 211 -31.63 -4.39 13.73
C ASP A 211 -31.55 -5.85 14.21
N ARG A 212 -32.18 -6.11 15.37
CA ARG A 212 -32.15 -7.40 16.05
C ARG A 212 -32.59 -8.55 15.13
N ARG A 213 -33.61 -8.34 14.30
CA ARG A 213 -34.18 -9.39 13.44
C ARG A 213 -33.21 -9.77 12.32
N SER A 214 -32.52 -8.79 11.74
CA SER A 214 -31.49 -9.00 10.72
C SER A 214 -30.30 -9.79 11.27
N LEU A 215 -29.88 -9.54 12.51
CA LEU A 215 -28.83 -10.32 13.18
C LEU A 215 -29.25 -11.75 13.50
N VAL A 216 -30.46 -11.96 14.06
CA VAL A 216 -31.01 -13.31 14.32
C VAL A 216 -30.99 -14.16 13.05
N GLU A 217 -31.43 -13.58 11.94
CA GLU A 217 -31.53 -14.32 10.67
C GLU A 217 -30.16 -14.55 10.01
N SER A 218 -29.26 -13.56 10.05
CA SER A 218 -27.94 -13.68 9.41
C SER A 218 -26.98 -14.59 10.17
N LEU A 219 -26.94 -14.48 11.50
CA LEU A 219 -26.09 -15.30 12.37
C LEU A 219 -26.73 -16.67 12.71
N ASN A 220 -28.04 -16.82 12.49
CA ASN A 220 -28.82 -18.02 12.83
C ASN A 220 -28.71 -18.38 14.34
N ILE A 221 -28.88 -17.38 15.21
CA ILE A 221 -28.78 -17.51 16.66
C ILE A 221 -30.05 -17.03 17.36
N ARG A 222 -30.15 -17.31 18.67
CA ARG A 222 -31.31 -16.92 19.48
C ARG A 222 -31.33 -15.41 19.73
N GLU A 223 -32.53 -14.87 19.86
CA GLU A 223 -32.80 -13.44 20.09
C GLU A 223 -32.10 -12.88 21.35
N ASP A 224 -32.01 -13.66 22.42
CA ASP A 224 -31.31 -13.29 23.66
C ASP A 224 -29.78 -13.25 23.50
N LEU A 225 -29.22 -14.09 22.63
CA LEU A 225 -27.79 -14.06 22.31
C LEU A 225 -27.43 -12.82 21.47
N VAL A 226 -28.34 -12.36 20.60
CA VAL A 226 -28.16 -11.08 19.87
C VAL A 226 -28.04 -9.91 20.85
N ASP A 227 -28.87 -9.88 21.89
CA ASP A 227 -28.84 -8.80 22.88
C ASP A 227 -27.49 -8.75 23.63
N LYS A 228 -26.83 -9.90 23.84
CA LYS A 228 -25.49 -9.98 24.43
C LYS A 228 -24.39 -9.51 23.48
N ILE A 229 -24.39 -9.95 22.21
CA ILE A 229 -23.33 -9.54 21.27
C ILE A 229 -23.40 -8.04 20.91
N GLN A 230 -24.59 -7.44 20.95
CA GLN A 230 -24.77 -5.98 20.82
C GLN A 230 -24.28 -5.20 22.04
N SER A 231 -23.81 -5.88 23.11
CA SER A 231 -23.23 -5.29 24.32
C SER A 231 -24.09 -4.16 24.90
N ARG A 232 -25.40 -4.40 25.07
CA ARG A 232 -26.34 -3.39 25.59
C ARG A 232 -25.90 -2.84 26.96
N ARG A 233 -26.32 -1.60 27.28
CA ARG A 233 -25.89 -0.68 28.37
C ARG A 233 -25.41 -1.26 29.72
N GLU A 234 -25.74 -2.49 30.08
CA GLU A 234 -25.26 -3.15 31.30
C GLU A 234 -23.79 -3.61 31.21
N ASP A 235 -23.24 -3.74 29.99
CA ASP A 235 -21.81 -4.04 29.81
C ASP A 235 -20.97 -2.76 29.84
N GLN A 236 -20.23 -2.55 30.93
CA GLN A 236 -19.35 -1.40 31.15
C GLN A 236 -17.87 -1.79 31.13
N ARG A 237 -17.52 -2.95 30.57
CA ARG A 237 -16.15 -3.48 30.63
C ARG A 237 -15.16 -2.75 29.70
N GLY A 238 -15.66 -1.94 28.77
CA GLY A 238 -14.85 -1.22 27.78
C GLY A 238 -14.35 -2.14 26.66
N ASN A 239 -13.14 -1.88 26.16
CA ASN A 239 -12.50 -2.64 25.08
C ASN A 239 -11.37 -3.59 25.57
N ILE A 240 -10.94 -3.47 26.83
CA ILE A 240 -9.96 -4.36 27.48
C ILE A 240 -10.65 -5.06 28.65
N VAL A 241 -11.00 -6.33 28.47
CA VAL A 241 -11.81 -7.11 29.43
C VAL A 241 -10.95 -8.03 30.30
N ASN A 242 -11.39 -8.29 31.52
CA ASN A 242 -10.75 -9.27 32.40
C ASN A 242 -11.25 -10.68 32.09
N VAL A 243 -10.32 -11.64 32.06
CA VAL A 243 -10.63 -13.05 31.83
C VAL A 243 -10.51 -13.77 33.17
N GLN A 244 -11.61 -14.37 33.65
CA GLN A 244 -11.65 -14.98 35.00
C GLN A 244 -10.82 -16.26 35.07
N ASP A 245 -10.87 -17.08 34.02
CA ASP A 245 -10.11 -18.32 33.86
C ASP A 245 -9.15 -18.18 32.67
N ASP A 246 -7.96 -18.81 32.72
CA ASP A 246 -7.01 -18.74 31.60
C ASP A 246 -7.66 -19.18 30.27
N LEU A 247 -7.44 -18.43 29.18
CA LEU A 247 -7.97 -18.80 27.86
C LEU A 247 -7.42 -20.16 27.41
N GLN A 248 -8.30 -21.09 27.08
CA GLN A 248 -7.96 -22.45 26.63
C GLN A 248 -7.71 -22.51 25.13
N LEU A 249 -6.61 -21.89 24.69
CA LEU A 249 -6.26 -21.77 23.27
C LEU A 249 -5.62 -23.06 22.71
N ILE A 250 -5.81 -23.32 21.42
CA ILE A 250 -5.05 -24.35 20.68
C ILE A 250 -3.75 -23.68 20.22
N ALA A 251 -2.62 -24.03 20.81
CA ALA A 251 -1.30 -23.49 20.45
C ALA A 251 -0.26 -24.63 20.37
N PRO A 252 0.80 -24.53 19.55
CA PRO A 252 1.84 -25.55 19.50
C PRO A 252 2.65 -25.48 20.80
N GLY A 253 3.16 -26.62 21.26
CA GLY A 253 3.74 -26.74 22.60
C GLY A 253 5.09 -26.04 22.83
N ARG A 254 5.75 -25.42 21.84
CA ARG A 254 7.08 -24.76 22.02
C ARG A 254 7.33 -23.61 21.03
N GLU A 255 7.90 -22.52 21.55
CA GLU A 255 8.35 -21.33 20.80
C GLU A 255 9.46 -21.64 19.77
N ASP A 256 10.34 -22.61 20.06
CA ASP A 256 11.47 -22.97 19.19
C ASP A 256 11.06 -23.55 17.83
N ASP A 257 9.83 -24.06 17.72
CA ASP A 257 9.33 -24.66 16.49
C ASP A 257 8.90 -23.59 15.48
N GLU A 258 8.41 -22.42 15.92
CA GLU A 258 8.01 -21.31 15.03
C GLU A 258 9.21 -20.64 14.34
N GLU A 259 10.27 -20.30 15.09
CA GLU A 259 11.47 -19.70 14.48
C GLU A 259 12.20 -20.66 13.54
N ARG A 260 12.07 -21.97 13.76
CA ARG A 260 12.61 -23.01 12.88
C ARG A 260 11.75 -23.20 11.63
N GLU A 261 10.43 -23.16 11.75
CA GLU A 261 9.51 -23.22 10.61
C GLU A 261 9.66 -22.01 9.69
N ASP A 262 9.72 -20.79 10.25
CA ASP A 262 9.92 -19.55 9.47
C ASP A 262 11.26 -19.58 8.70
N ARG A 263 12.36 -20.04 9.33
CA ARG A 263 13.67 -20.20 8.66
C ARG A 263 13.69 -21.33 7.62
N GLN A 264 12.88 -22.37 7.77
CA GLN A 264 12.77 -23.46 6.79
C GLN A 264 11.92 -23.10 5.56
N GLN A 265 10.99 -22.14 5.70
CA GLN A 265 10.15 -21.68 4.61
C GLN A 265 10.87 -20.76 3.61
N GLU A 266 11.93 -20.04 4.04
CA GLU A 266 12.74 -19.15 3.17
C GLU A 266 13.43 -19.87 1.98
N GLY A 267 13.45 -21.21 1.96
CA GLY A 267 14.10 -22.01 0.89
C GLY A 267 13.16 -22.88 0.02
N ARG A 268 11.83 -22.87 0.25
CA ARG A 268 10.89 -23.73 -0.52
C ARG A 268 10.29 -22.98 -1.71
N ARG A 269 10.13 -23.69 -2.83
CA ARG A 269 9.30 -23.20 -3.95
C ARG A 269 7.86 -23.12 -3.45
N VAL A 270 7.36 -21.89 -3.34
CA VAL A 270 6.03 -21.58 -2.84
C VAL A 270 4.98 -21.84 -3.94
N ASN A 271 3.91 -22.55 -3.62
CA ASN A 271 2.77 -22.73 -4.53
C ASN A 271 1.45 -22.43 -3.78
N GLY A 272 0.81 -21.29 -4.08
CA GLY A 272 -0.56 -20.99 -3.67
C GLY A 272 -0.73 -19.85 -2.65
N ILE A 273 -1.99 -19.40 -2.46
CA ILE A 273 -2.38 -18.31 -1.55
C ILE A 273 -2.22 -18.72 -0.07
N GLU A 274 -2.47 -19.99 0.25
CA GLU A 274 -2.33 -20.55 1.61
C GLU A 274 -0.89 -20.47 2.13
N GLU A 275 0.10 -20.61 1.24
CA GLU A 275 1.53 -20.61 1.58
C GLU A 275 2.22 -19.24 1.37
N THR A 276 1.47 -18.22 0.94
CA THR A 276 1.98 -16.84 0.73
C THR A 276 1.31 -15.84 1.67
N PHE A 277 0.02 -15.56 1.48
CA PHE A 277 -0.71 -14.56 2.26
C PHE A 277 -1.09 -15.08 3.65
N CYS A 278 -1.60 -16.31 3.74
CA CYS A 278 -2.11 -16.86 5.01
C CYS A 278 -1.01 -17.24 6.01
N THR A 279 0.20 -17.50 5.53
CA THR A 279 1.40 -17.79 6.35
C THR A 279 2.30 -16.57 6.52
N GLN A 280 1.89 -15.38 6.06
CA GLN A 280 2.72 -14.18 6.13
C GLN A 280 3.17 -13.89 7.57
N ARG A 281 4.45 -13.60 7.72
CA ARG A 281 5.02 -13.22 9.01
C ARG A 281 4.51 -11.83 9.38
N LEU A 282 3.87 -11.71 10.54
CA LEU A 282 3.30 -10.45 11.08
C LEU A 282 4.01 -9.98 12.35
N LYS A 283 5.07 -10.68 12.78
CA LYS A 283 5.85 -10.39 13.99
C LYS A 283 7.34 -10.50 13.69
N HIS A 284 8.14 -9.59 14.24
CA HIS A 284 9.61 -9.71 14.23
C HIS A 284 10.22 -9.14 15.51
N ASN A 285 11.16 -9.84 16.14
CA ASN A 285 11.80 -9.35 17.37
C ASN A 285 13.03 -8.48 17.05
N ALA A 286 13.04 -7.23 17.52
CA ALA A 286 14.12 -6.29 17.26
C ALA A 286 15.09 -6.11 18.45
N VAL A 287 15.04 -6.97 19.48
CA VAL A 287 15.84 -6.80 20.71
C VAL A 287 17.26 -7.36 20.56
N ASP A 288 17.42 -8.41 19.74
CA ASP A 288 18.65 -9.20 19.70
C ASP A 288 19.86 -8.34 19.25
N PRO A 289 20.91 -8.18 20.10
CA PRO A 289 22.10 -7.43 19.71
C PRO A 289 22.83 -8.02 18.51
N GLN A 290 22.68 -9.31 18.23
CA GLN A 290 23.32 -9.96 17.08
C GLN A 290 22.69 -9.53 15.75
N LEU A 291 21.46 -8.99 15.78
CA LEU A 291 20.76 -8.45 14.62
C LEU A 291 20.98 -6.94 14.45
N ALA A 292 21.93 -6.34 15.15
CA ALA A 292 22.24 -4.92 15.00
C ALA A 292 22.97 -4.66 13.68
N ASP A 293 22.39 -3.82 12.81
CA ASP A 293 23.03 -3.36 11.58
C ASP A 293 24.21 -2.43 11.86
N PHE A 294 24.12 -1.67 12.95
CA PHE A 294 25.17 -0.80 13.43
C PHE A 294 25.44 -1.09 14.90
N TYR A 295 26.70 -1.39 15.20
CA TYR A 295 27.15 -1.66 16.56
C TYR A 295 28.46 -0.96 16.82
N ASN A 296 28.52 -0.24 17.94
CA ASN A 296 29.77 0.26 18.50
C ASN A 296 29.78 -0.07 20.00
N PRO A 297 30.76 -0.85 20.50
CA PRO A 297 30.76 -1.35 21.88
C PRO A 297 30.83 -0.25 22.95
N ARG A 298 31.23 0.97 22.59
CA ARG A 298 31.30 2.12 23.51
C ARG A 298 30.15 3.12 23.32
N ALA A 299 29.45 3.08 22.19
CA ALA A 299 28.38 4.02 21.88
C ALA A 299 26.98 3.40 21.94
N GLY A 300 26.81 2.16 21.47
CA GLY A 300 25.53 1.47 21.46
C GLY A 300 25.25 0.74 20.16
N ARG A 301 23.97 0.56 19.83
CA ARG A 301 23.50 -0.25 18.69
C ARG A 301 22.26 0.31 18.02
N VAL A 302 22.08 -0.01 16.74
CA VAL A 302 20.90 0.31 15.95
C VAL A 302 20.53 -0.90 15.08
N THR A 303 19.25 -1.26 15.09
CA THR A 303 18.63 -2.32 14.28
C THR A 303 17.52 -1.72 13.44
N THR A 304 17.53 -2.01 12.15
CA THR A 304 16.59 -1.51 11.14
C THR A 304 15.74 -2.65 10.61
N LEU A 305 14.43 -2.50 10.69
CA LEU A 305 13.46 -3.40 10.08
C LEU A 305 12.82 -2.68 8.89
N ASN A 306 13.12 -3.18 7.69
CA ASN A 306 12.57 -2.74 6.40
C ASN A 306 11.91 -3.93 5.69
N SER A 307 11.42 -3.74 4.47
CA SER A 307 10.77 -4.80 3.69
C SER A 307 11.71 -5.98 3.35
N TYR A 308 13.03 -5.77 3.27
CA TYR A 308 13.98 -6.86 3.04
C TYR A 308 14.08 -7.81 4.24
N VAL A 309 13.97 -7.27 5.46
CA VAL A 309 14.01 -8.07 6.69
C VAL A 309 12.63 -8.60 7.03
N PHE A 310 11.59 -7.78 6.85
CA PHE A 310 10.23 -8.06 7.30
C PHE A 310 9.21 -7.75 6.18
N PRO A 311 8.97 -8.69 5.23
CA PRO A 311 8.29 -8.42 3.95
C PRO A 311 6.91 -7.76 4.02
N ILE A 312 6.13 -8.00 5.07
CA ILE A 312 4.83 -7.31 5.28
C ILE A 312 4.97 -5.78 5.27
N LEU A 313 6.14 -5.26 5.64
CA LEU A 313 6.43 -3.84 5.63
C LEU A 313 6.39 -3.22 4.23
N GLU A 314 6.61 -3.98 3.15
CA GLU A 314 6.44 -3.48 1.77
C GLU A 314 4.99 -3.08 1.51
N ARG A 315 4.05 -3.93 1.91
CA ARG A 315 2.61 -3.67 1.79
C ARG A 315 2.19 -2.50 2.67
N LEU A 316 2.72 -2.44 3.90
CA LEU A 316 2.40 -1.35 4.83
C LEU A 316 3.13 -0.05 4.48
N GLN A 317 4.14 -0.09 3.62
CA GLN A 317 5.00 1.07 3.32
C GLN A 317 5.64 1.68 4.57
N LEU A 318 6.03 0.85 5.55
CA LEU A 318 6.56 1.29 6.85
C LEU A 318 7.92 0.67 7.19
N SER A 319 8.78 1.38 7.90
CA SER A 319 9.98 0.80 8.50
C SER A 319 10.14 1.20 9.95
N VAL A 320 10.90 0.41 10.69
CA VAL A 320 11.12 0.60 12.13
C VAL A 320 12.60 0.56 12.43
N VAL A 321 13.09 1.55 13.18
CA VAL A 321 14.46 1.58 13.68
C VAL A 321 14.43 1.52 15.19
N ARG A 322 15.04 0.48 15.78
CA ARG A 322 15.29 0.42 17.22
C ARG A 322 16.72 0.82 17.50
N GLY A 323 16.93 1.68 18.48
CA GLY A 323 18.26 2.09 18.89
C GLY A 323 18.45 2.05 20.40
N PHE A 324 19.70 1.83 20.79
CA PHE A 324 20.15 1.92 22.17
C PHE A 324 21.48 2.65 22.21
N LEU A 325 21.58 3.71 23.00
CA LEU A 325 22.80 4.48 23.23
C LEU A 325 23.25 4.31 24.68
N HIS A 326 24.54 4.05 24.87
CA HIS A 326 25.19 4.14 26.16
C HIS A 326 25.22 5.58 26.67
N LYS A 327 25.50 5.74 27.97
CA LYS A 327 25.67 7.04 28.61
C LYS A 327 26.57 7.97 27.79
N ASN A 328 26.12 9.20 27.55
CA ASN A 328 26.83 10.25 26.81
C ASN A 328 27.15 9.93 25.34
N ALA A 329 26.76 8.76 24.82
CA ALA A 329 26.92 8.41 23.43
C ALA A 329 25.97 9.24 22.55
N LEU A 330 26.30 9.35 21.26
CA LEU A 330 25.52 10.12 20.31
C LEU A 330 25.33 9.36 19.01
N VAL A 331 24.18 9.58 18.38
CA VAL A 331 24.01 9.37 16.94
C VAL A 331 24.39 10.68 16.26
N GLY A 332 25.27 10.60 15.26
CA GLY A 332 25.71 11.76 14.50
C GLY A 332 24.54 12.47 13.80
N PRO A 333 24.74 13.70 13.33
CA PRO A 333 23.70 14.42 12.61
C PRO A 333 23.33 13.67 11.32
N TYR A 334 22.04 13.47 11.07
CA TYR A 334 21.51 12.83 9.86
C TYR A 334 20.15 13.41 9.49
N TYR A 335 19.67 13.17 8.26
CA TYR A 335 18.30 13.49 7.86
C TYR A 335 17.66 12.32 7.09
N ASN A 336 16.32 12.23 7.09
CA ASN A 336 15.57 11.20 6.36
C ASN A 336 15.27 11.69 4.94
N LEU A 337 15.59 10.92 3.90
CA LEU A 337 15.47 11.34 2.51
C LEU A 337 14.08 11.13 1.91
N ASN A 338 13.36 10.08 2.31
CA ASN A 338 12.12 9.61 1.67
C ASN A 338 11.04 9.21 2.70
N SER A 339 11.15 9.67 3.94
CA SER A 339 10.21 9.32 5.02
C SER A 339 10.15 10.37 6.11
N ASN A 340 8.97 10.49 6.72
CA ASN A 340 8.81 11.10 8.04
C ASN A 340 9.21 10.07 9.10
N SER A 341 9.52 10.53 10.31
CA SER A 341 10.05 9.68 11.37
C SER A 341 9.45 10.06 12.73
N VAL A 342 8.77 9.13 13.41
CA VAL A 342 8.27 9.33 14.78
C VAL A 342 9.16 8.58 15.75
N ILE A 343 9.87 9.32 16.61
CA ILE A 343 10.78 8.78 17.61
C ILE A 343 10.03 8.65 18.94
N TYR A 344 9.94 7.44 19.46
CA TYR A 344 9.34 7.15 20.77
C TYR A 344 10.41 6.70 21.77
N GLY A 345 10.50 7.38 22.91
CA GLY A 345 11.42 7.03 24.00
C GLY A 345 10.95 5.80 24.76
N LEU A 346 11.73 4.72 24.73
CA LEU A 346 11.42 3.48 25.44
C LEU A 346 11.97 3.49 26.87
N ARG A 347 13.21 3.94 27.06
CA ARG A 347 13.89 4.01 28.36
C ARG A 347 14.94 5.11 28.40
N GLY A 348 15.11 5.73 29.55
CA GLY A 348 16.13 6.76 29.79
C GLY A 348 15.82 8.07 29.05
N ASN A 349 16.87 8.81 28.70
CA ASN A 349 16.72 10.16 28.15
C ASN A 349 17.87 10.58 27.21
N ALA A 350 17.52 11.37 26.21
CA ALA A 350 18.48 11.98 25.29
C ALA A 350 18.18 13.46 25.05
N LYS A 351 19.24 14.24 24.87
CA LYS A 351 19.12 15.55 24.24
C LYS A 351 18.98 15.34 22.73
N VAL A 352 17.92 15.88 22.14
CA VAL A 352 17.66 15.80 20.69
C VAL A 352 17.60 17.21 20.12
N GLN A 353 18.22 17.40 18.96
CA GLN A 353 18.16 18.63 18.19
C GLN A 353 17.58 18.32 16.81
N VAL A 354 16.69 19.17 16.32
CA VAL A 354 16.09 19.08 14.98
C VAL A 354 16.19 20.42 14.28
N VAL A 355 16.66 20.39 13.03
CA VAL A 355 16.90 21.56 12.18
C VAL A 355 16.11 21.42 10.89
N ASP A 356 15.41 22.47 10.49
CA ASP A 356 14.59 22.51 9.27
C ASP A 356 15.42 22.76 7.99
N ASP A 357 14.74 22.96 6.86
CA ASP A 357 15.35 23.26 5.56
C ASP A 357 15.90 24.70 5.44
N ASN A 358 15.51 25.61 6.34
CA ASN A 358 16.10 26.95 6.44
C ASN A 358 17.40 26.96 7.27
N GLY A 359 17.69 25.86 7.96
CA GLY A 359 18.80 25.76 8.91
C GLY A 359 18.44 26.26 10.31
N ASP A 360 17.17 26.54 10.57
CA ASP A 360 16.67 26.98 11.86
C ASP A 360 16.47 25.78 12.79
N ASN A 361 16.84 25.96 14.06
CA ASN A 361 16.68 24.95 15.08
C ASN A 361 15.23 24.96 15.58
N VAL A 362 14.44 24.01 15.09
CA VAL A 362 13.01 23.87 15.40
C VAL A 362 12.74 22.98 16.60
N TYR A 363 13.77 22.29 17.14
CA TYR A 363 13.69 21.58 18.42
C TYR A 363 15.05 21.48 19.08
N ASP A 364 15.19 21.96 20.32
CA ASP A 364 16.38 21.73 21.14
C ASP A 364 15.97 21.34 22.56
N GLY A 365 15.64 20.07 22.73
CA GLY A 365 14.99 19.58 23.94
C GLY A 365 15.52 18.25 24.43
N GLU A 366 14.95 17.81 25.54
CA GLU A 366 15.17 16.47 26.08
C GLU A 366 13.99 15.59 25.73
N LEU A 367 14.26 14.46 25.08
CA LEU A 367 13.29 13.41 24.84
C LEU A 367 13.45 12.32 25.90
N ARG A 368 12.37 12.00 26.61
CA ARG A 368 12.33 11.06 27.74
C ARG A 368 11.49 9.83 27.41
N GLU A 369 11.59 8.82 28.27
CA GLU A 369 10.70 7.66 28.25
C GLU A 369 9.22 8.07 28.21
N GLY A 370 8.45 7.44 27.33
CA GLY A 370 7.02 7.70 27.15
C GLY A 370 6.68 8.88 26.24
N GLN A 371 7.66 9.66 25.80
CA GLN A 371 7.44 10.80 24.90
C GLN A 371 7.68 10.42 23.44
N ALA A 372 6.96 11.11 22.54
CA ALA A 372 7.10 10.98 21.10
C ALA A 372 7.56 12.31 20.47
N LEU A 373 8.45 12.23 19.47
CA LEU A 373 8.87 13.40 18.68
C LEU A 373 8.78 13.05 17.20
N VAL A 374 8.03 13.86 16.44
CA VAL A 374 7.94 13.74 15.00
C VAL A 374 9.10 14.52 14.36
N VAL A 375 9.75 13.91 13.38
CA VAL A 375 10.80 14.51 12.56
C VAL A 375 10.36 14.37 11.10
N PRO A 376 9.92 15.46 10.45
CA PRO A 376 9.56 15.45 9.04
C PRO A 376 10.72 15.01 8.14
N GLN A 377 10.38 14.59 6.93
CA GLN A 377 11.35 14.32 5.87
C GLN A 377 12.27 15.54 5.65
N ASN A 378 13.55 15.27 5.40
CA ASN A 378 14.63 16.25 5.17
C ASN A 378 15.07 17.10 6.38
N TYR A 379 14.39 17.01 7.52
CA TYR A 379 14.85 17.71 8.73
C TYR A 379 16.07 16.99 9.31
N ALA A 380 17.12 17.75 9.63
CA ALA A 380 18.34 17.21 10.21
C ALA A 380 18.18 17.00 11.70
N VAL A 381 18.56 15.82 12.19
CA VAL A 381 18.39 15.41 13.58
C VAL A 381 19.72 14.94 14.17
N LEU A 382 19.97 15.32 15.43
CA LEU A 382 21.10 14.86 16.24
C LEU A 382 20.58 14.40 17.60
N LYS A 383 21.12 13.28 18.10
CA LYS A 383 20.68 12.70 19.39
C LYS A 383 21.87 12.37 20.26
N ARG A 384 21.83 12.76 21.53
CA ARG A 384 22.85 12.43 22.53
C ARG A 384 22.21 11.91 23.80
N ALA A 385 22.51 10.67 24.16
CA ALA A 385 22.08 10.08 25.43
C ALA A 385 22.66 10.85 26.62
N LYS A 386 21.87 10.99 27.68
CA LYS A 386 22.34 11.59 28.95
C LYS A 386 22.92 10.51 29.87
N ASN A 387 22.79 10.69 31.18
CA ASN A 387 23.49 9.89 32.19
C ASN A 387 22.97 8.45 32.31
N GLU A 388 21.74 8.17 31.91
CA GLU A 388 21.07 6.87 32.08
C GLU A 388 21.13 5.99 30.83
N GLY A 389 21.71 6.50 29.74
CA GLY A 389 21.55 5.90 28.41
C GLY A 389 20.21 6.28 27.79
N PHE A 390 19.97 5.84 26.56
CA PHE A 390 18.72 6.11 25.86
C PHE A 390 18.36 4.96 24.92
N GLU A 391 17.18 4.38 25.12
CA GLU A 391 16.58 3.38 24.24
C GLU A 391 15.36 3.98 23.56
N TRP A 392 15.25 3.81 22.24
CA TRP A 392 14.13 4.34 21.47
C TRP A 392 13.72 3.40 20.34
N VAL A 393 12.50 3.60 19.87
CA VAL A 393 12.02 3.08 18.59
C VAL A 393 11.65 4.26 17.70
N SER A 394 11.85 4.12 16.40
CA SER A 394 11.52 5.12 15.41
C SER A 394 10.71 4.48 14.29
N PHE A 395 9.44 4.86 14.18
CA PHE A 395 8.58 4.47 13.06
C PHE A 395 8.81 5.41 11.89
N LYS A 396 8.83 4.90 10.67
CA LYS A 396 9.09 5.68 9.46
C LYS A 396 8.07 5.35 8.38
N THR A 397 7.56 6.38 7.71
CA THR A 397 6.49 6.30 6.70
C THR A 397 6.97 5.85 5.31
N ASN A 398 7.95 4.95 5.28
CA ASN A 398 8.44 4.29 4.06
C ASN A 398 9.07 2.95 4.44
N ASP A 399 8.83 1.89 3.67
CA ASP A 399 9.35 0.55 3.93
C ASP A 399 10.86 0.44 3.77
N ASN A 400 11.43 1.25 2.89
CA ASN A 400 12.86 1.35 2.63
C ASN A 400 13.34 2.76 2.94
N ALA A 401 13.07 3.22 4.16
CA ALA A 401 13.49 4.55 4.59
C ALA A 401 15.01 4.72 4.52
N ILE A 402 15.45 5.74 3.78
CA ILE A 402 16.86 6.06 3.57
C ILE A 402 17.23 7.26 4.45
N THR A 403 18.36 7.15 5.15
CA THR A 403 18.94 8.25 5.93
C THR A 403 20.28 8.68 5.37
N ASN A 404 20.52 9.98 5.29
CA ASN A 404 21.82 10.55 4.96
C ASN A 404 22.52 11.04 6.23
N GLN A 405 23.72 10.53 6.48
CA GLN A 405 24.57 10.98 7.58
C GLN A 405 25.32 12.26 7.16
N LEU A 406 25.51 13.18 8.09
CA LEU A 406 26.28 14.41 7.90
C LEU A 406 27.68 14.33 8.53
N ALA A 407 27.95 13.31 9.35
CA ALA A 407 29.26 13.05 9.94
C ALA A 407 29.62 11.56 9.93
N GLY A 408 30.92 11.26 9.97
CA GLY A 408 31.45 9.90 9.90
C GLY A 408 31.65 9.38 8.48
N HIS A 409 32.06 8.11 8.36
CA HIS A 409 32.55 7.55 7.11
C HIS A 409 31.51 7.34 6.00
N ARG A 410 30.22 7.38 6.34
CA ARG A 410 29.12 7.29 5.37
C ARG A 410 28.46 8.65 5.13
N SER A 411 29.12 9.73 5.54
CA SER A 411 28.53 11.06 5.44
C SER A 411 28.53 11.59 4.01
N VAL A 412 27.58 12.47 3.70
CA VAL A 412 27.55 13.21 2.43
C VAL A 412 28.84 14.02 2.24
N LEU A 413 29.42 14.55 3.32
CA LEU A 413 30.71 15.24 3.29
C LEU A 413 31.85 14.32 2.82
N GLN A 414 31.81 13.01 3.13
CA GLN A 414 32.80 12.09 2.59
C GLN A 414 32.71 11.90 1.07
N ALA A 415 31.50 11.99 0.51
CA ALA A 415 31.28 11.89 -0.93
C ALA A 415 31.68 13.16 -1.69
N LEU A 416 31.75 14.33 -1.04
CA LEU A 416 32.11 15.58 -1.69
C LEU A 416 33.64 15.70 -1.91
N PRO A 417 34.09 16.27 -3.05
CA PRO A 417 35.51 16.61 -3.24
C PRO A 417 36.01 17.56 -2.16
N LEU A 418 37.28 17.41 -1.76
CA LEU A 418 37.89 18.23 -0.71
C LEU A 418 37.82 19.73 -1.08
N ASP A 419 38.15 20.07 -2.32
CA ASP A 419 38.07 21.44 -2.84
C ASP A 419 36.66 22.02 -2.78
N VAL A 420 35.63 21.18 -3.00
CA VAL A 420 34.23 21.64 -2.90
C VAL A 420 33.91 22.02 -1.47
N ILE A 421 34.36 21.23 -0.48
CA ILE A 421 34.19 21.55 0.94
C ILE A 421 35.00 22.80 1.31
N ALA A 422 36.29 22.85 0.97
CA ALA A 422 37.17 23.97 1.30
C ALA A 422 36.60 25.31 0.79
N ASN A 423 36.17 25.35 -0.49
CA ASN A 423 35.61 26.56 -1.07
C ASN A 423 34.18 26.86 -0.61
N ALA A 424 33.32 25.84 -0.39
CA ALA A 424 31.95 26.07 0.05
C ALA A 424 31.86 26.58 1.49
N PHE A 425 32.77 26.11 2.36
CA PHE A 425 32.83 26.52 3.77
C PHE A 425 33.82 27.67 4.04
N ASP A 426 34.55 28.14 3.04
CA ASP A 426 35.63 29.14 3.17
C ASP A 426 36.68 28.76 4.24
N ILE A 427 37.15 27.51 4.15
CA ILE A 427 38.16 26.92 5.04
C ILE A 427 39.35 26.40 4.23
N ASP A 428 40.51 26.25 4.88
CA ASP A 428 41.66 25.67 4.20
C ASP A 428 41.49 24.16 3.94
N GLU A 429 42.28 23.62 3.02
CA GLU A 429 42.21 22.20 2.64
C GLU A 429 42.46 21.25 3.84
N ASN A 430 43.27 21.67 4.82
CA ASN A 430 43.55 20.86 6.00
C ASN A 430 42.32 20.82 6.93
N ASP A 431 41.66 21.95 7.17
CA ASP A 431 40.42 22.02 7.94
C ASP A 431 39.27 21.28 7.23
N ALA A 432 39.17 21.37 5.90
CA ALA A 432 38.23 20.58 5.11
C ALA A 432 38.54 19.07 5.23
N PHE A 433 39.82 18.70 5.26
CA PHE A 433 40.25 17.31 5.43
C PHE A 433 39.90 16.82 6.84
N GLN A 434 40.11 17.64 7.87
CA GLN A 434 39.72 17.35 9.24
C GLN A 434 38.20 17.19 9.37
N LEU A 435 37.40 18.09 8.80
CA LEU A 435 35.93 17.99 8.79
C LEU A 435 35.45 16.66 8.18
N LYS A 436 36.11 16.22 7.10
CA LYS A 436 35.79 14.98 6.38
C LYS A 436 36.24 13.70 7.11
N ASN A 437 37.36 13.75 7.85
CA ASN A 437 38.05 12.55 8.35
C ASN A 437 38.16 12.45 9.89
N ASN A 438 37.80 13.48 10.67
CA ASN A 438 38.02 13.50 12.13
C ASN A 438 37.28 12.44 12.95
N ARG A 439 36.24 11.85 12.37
CA ARG A 439 35.36 10.86 13.04
C ARG A 439 35.62 9.43 12.58
N ASP A 440 36.66 9.20 11.78
CA ASP A 440 37.14 7.85 11.51
C ASP A 440 37.89 7.36 12.76
N GLU A 441 37.37 6.36 13.46
CA GLU A 441 38.24 5.44 14.18
C GLU A 441 39.10 4.76 13.09
N ILE A 442 40.33 5.23 12.96
CA ILE A 442 41.31 4.75 11.98
C ILE A 442 41.62 3.29 12.31
N GLY A 443 41.18 2.41 11.43
CA GLY A 443 41.87 1.17 11.09
C GLY A 443 41.85 1.14 9.58
N ARG A 444 42.89 1.69 8.93
CA ARG A 444 42.91 1.89 7.49
C ARG A 444 43.83 0.86 6.85
N GLY A 445 43.23 -0.25 6.43
CA GLY A 445 43.83 -1.13 5.44
C GLY A 445 43.32 -0.80 4.03
N ILE A 446 44.07 -1.16 3.01
CA ILE A 446 43.68 -1.13 1.60
C ILE A 446 43.87 -2.54 1.04
N GLN A 447 42.83 -3.11 0.45
CA GLN A 447 42.88 -4.33 -0.33
C GLN A 447 42.90 -3.99 -1.83
N GLY A 448 43.89 -4.48 -2.54
CA GLY A 448 43.88 -4.58 -4.00
C GLY A 448 43.58 -6.00 -4.44
N ALA A 449 42.68 -6.18 -5.40
CA ALA A 449 42.38 -7.47 -6.02
C ALA A 449 42.41 -7.32 -7.54
N VAL A 450 43.07 -8.26 -8.23
CA VAL A 450 43.22 -8.30 -9.68
C VAL A 450 42.38 -9.46 -10.22
N LEU A 451 41.26 -9.12 -10.83
CA LEU A 451 40.33 -10.04 -11.47
C LEU A 451 40.76 -10.27 -12.93
N PRO A 452 41.13 -11.50 -13.33
CA PRO A 452 41.49 -11.80 -14.71
C PRO A 452 40.35 -11.47 -15.67
N GLY A 453 40.65 -10.76 -16.76
CA GLY A 453 39.66 -10.38 -17.79
C GLY A 453 38.87 -9.10 -17.52
N CYS A 454 39.06 -8.42 -16.38
CA CYS A 454 38.48 -7.10 -16.12
C CYS A 454 39.43 -5.96 -16.55
N PRO A 455 38.94 -4.89 -17.21
CA PRO A 455 39.76 -3.73 -17.54
C PRO A 455 40.14 -2.92 -16.29
N ASN A 456 41.28 -2.23 -16.33
CA ASN A 456 41.67 -1.29 -15.28
C ASN A 456 40.67 -0.12 -15.26
N THR A 457 40.01 0.07 -14.11
CA THR A 457 38.89 1.03 -13.95
C THR A 457 39.33 2.33 -13.30
N TYR A 458 40.57 2.42 -12.83
CA TYR A 458 41.15 3.64 -12.26
C TYR A 458 42.43 4.00 -13.00
N GLN A 459 42.50 5.24 -13.48
CA GLN A 459 43.71 5.87 -14.02
C GLN A 459 43.97 7.09 -13.18
N SER A 460 45.15 7.16 -12.55
CA SER A 460 45.58 8.39 -11.87
C SER A 460 46.94 8.81 -12.41
N PRO A 461 47.18 10.12 -12.61
CA PRO A 461 48.53 10.63 -12.75
C PRO A 461 49.15 10.69 -11.36
N LEU A 462 49.84 9.63 -10.93
CA LEU A 462 50.59 9.68 -9.67
C LEU A 462 51.81 10.58 -9.88
N GLN A 463 51.76 11.80 -9.34
CA GLN A 463 52.94 12.66 -9.22
C GLN A 463 53.76 12.24 -8.00
N PHE A 464 54.70 11.31 -8.18
CA PHE A 464 55.82 11.19 -7.25
C PHE A 464 56.96 12.10 -7.71
N GLY A 465 57.18 13.19 -7.00
CA GLY A 465 58.21 14.16 -7.34
C GLY A 465 58.90 14.76 -6.12
N ASN A 466 60.09 14.26 -5.80
CA ASN A 466 61.11 15.10 -5.19
C ASN A 466 61.47 16.19 -6.23
N ARG A 467 61.61 17.46 -5.82
CA ARG A 467 61.61 18.70 -6.65
C ARG A 467 62.61 18.83 -7.81
N ARG A 468 63.17 17.76 -8.38
CA ARG A 468 64.11 17.83 -9.52
C ARG A 468 63.84 16.90 -10.71
N THR A 469 62.88 15.99 -10.64
CA THR A 469 62.44 15.22 -11.82
C THR A 469 60.95 14.92 -11.69
N GLN A 470 60.12 15.70 -12.39
CA GLN A 470 58.71 15.36 -12.60
C GLN A 470 58.66 14.28 -13.68
N GLN A 471 58.60 13.02 -13.27
CA GLN A 471 58.21 11.93 -14.14
C GLN A 471 56.82 11.49 -13.69
N ILE A 472 55.81 11.83 -14.49
CA ILE A 472 54.43 11.39 -14.26
C ILE A 472 54.42 9.90 -14.59
N ILE A 473 54.21 9.06 -13.58
CA ILE A 473 53.96 7.64 -13.80
C ILE A 473 52.43 7.51 -13.86
N GLU A 474 51.91 7.31 -15.06
CA GLU A 474 50.51 6.93 -15.25
C GLU A 474 50.38 5.48 -14.80
N ASP A 475 49.70 5.27 -13.68
CA ASP A 475 49.37 3.93 -13.21
C ASP A 475 47.90 3.65 -13.51
N SER A 476 47.63 2.45 -14.04
CA SER A 476 46.28 1.96 -14.26
C SER A 476 46.14 0.62 -13.56
N HIS A 477 45.20 0.56 -12.62
CA HIS A 477 44.93 -0.64 -11.84
C HIS A 477 43.42 -0.84 -11.69
N GLN A 478 43.04 -2.03 -11.26
CA GLN A 478 41.65 -2.33 -10.89
C GLN A 478 41.31 -1.67 -9.53
N LYS A 479 40.02 -1.53 -9.23
CA LYS A 479 39.50 -0.76 -8.07
C LYS A 479 40.09 -1.26 -6.75
N LEU A 480 40.74 -0.37 -6.00
CA LEU A 480 41.18 -0.62 -4.63
C LEU A 480 40.00 -0.50 -3.66
N ARG A 481 40.01 -1.32 -2.61
CA ARG A 481 38.96 -1.33 -1.58
C ARG A 481 39.58 -0.97 -0.22
N PRO A 482 39.10 0.08 0.46
CA PRO A 482 39.46 0.28 1.86
C PRO A 482 38.88 -0.88 2.70
N ILE A 483 39.64 -1.34 3.68
CA ILE A 483 39.28 -2.42 4.61
C ILE A 483 39.61 -2.02 6.06
N ARG A 484 38.89 -2.58 7.02
CA ARG A 484 38.98 -2.26 8.45
C ARG A 484 38.95 -3.52 9.32
N GLU A 485 39.37 -3.36 10.58
CA GLU A 485 39.23 -4.43 11.57
C GLU A 485 37.76 -4.83 11.74
N GLY A 486 37.47 -6.13 11.65
CA GLY A 486 36.10 -6.66 11.66
C GLY A 486 35.44 -6.81 10.28
N ASP A 487 36.06 -6.32 9.20
CA ASP A 487 35.60 -6.60 7.84
C ASP A 487 35.79 -8.08 7.50
N ILE A 488 34.79 -8.64 6.83
CA ILE A 488 34.83 -10.01 6.33
C ILE A 488 35.26 -9.98 4.86
N LEU A 489 36.38 -10.62 4.55
CA LEU A 489 36.90 -10.71 3.19
C LEU A 489 36.58 -12.08 2.59
N ALA A 490 35.72 -12.10 1.58
CA ALA A 490 35.45 -13.26 0.75
C ALA A 490 36.15 -13.08 -0.61
N VAL A 491 37.20 -13.86 -0.84
CA VAL A 491 38.04 -13.74 -2.04
C VAL A 491 38.01 -15.06 -2.80
N PRO A 492 37.59 -15.10 -4.08
CA PRO A 492 37.60 -16.32 -4.87
C PRO A 492 39.03 -16.85 -5.04
N GLU A 493 39.19 -18.17 -5.09
CA GLU A 493 40.43 -18.77 -5.60
C GLU A 493 40.68 -18.30 -7.04
N GLU A 494 41.95 -18.07 -7.41
CA GLU A 494 42.44 -17.47 -8.67
C GLU A 494 42.47 -15.94 -8.75
N VAL A 495 42.02 -15.21 -7.71
CA VAL A 495 42.13 -13.74 -7.67
C VAL A 495 43.40 -13.32 -6.93
N ALA A 496 44.35 -12.73 -7.66
CA ALA A 496 45.57 -12.22 -7.06
C ALA A 496 45.25 -10.97 -6.22
N GLN A 497 45.63 -10.97 -4.95
CA GLN A 497 45.35 -9.86 -4.03
C GLN A 497 46.58 -9.40 -3.25
N TRP A 498 46.49 -8.19 -2.72
CA TRP A 498 47.43 -7.63 -1.76
C TRP A 498 46.67 -6.78 -0.74
N ILE A 499 47.20 -6.72 0.47
CA ILE A 499 46.66 -5.92 1.56
C ILE A 499 47.77 -5.02 2.06
N TYR A 500 47.46 -3.73 2.18
CA TYR A 500 48.34 -2.72 2.73
C TYR A 500 47.70 -2.15 3.98
N ASN A 501 48.35 -2.33 5.14
CA ASN A 501 47.97 -1.62 6.34
C ASN A 501 48.69 -0.28 6.35
N ASP A 502 47.95 0.82 6.36
CA ASP A 502 48.53 2.17 6.41
C ASP A 502 48.69 2.70 7.84
N ASP A 503 48.27 1.92 8.85
CA ASP A 503 48.30 2.25 10.28
C ASP A 503 49.35 1.43 11.05
N ASP A 504 49.88 2.01 12.14
CA ASP A 504 50.85 1.38 13.07
C ASP A 504 50.17 0.36 14.03
N ASN A 505 48.84 0.34 14.07
CA ASN A 505 48.04 -0.63 14.85
C ASN A 505 47.88 -1.97 14.11
N GLN A 506 47.67 -3.06 14.85
CA GLN A 506 47.42 -4.38 14.26
C GLN A 506 46.04 -4.41 13.57
N LEU A 507 46.03 -4.65 12.26
CA LEU A 507 44.81 -4.90 11.47
C LEU A 507 44.47 -6.40 11.49
N VAL A 508 43.41 -6.79 12.21
CA VAL A 508 42.94 -8.18 12.29
C VAL A 508 41.74 -8.38 11.35
N LEU A 509 41.88 -9.30 10.40
CA LEU A 509 40.88 -9.57 9.36
C LEU A 509 40.45 -11.04 9.40
N VAL A 510 39.18 -11.31 9.10
CA VAL A 510 38.65 -12.68 9.00
C VAL A 510 38.38 -12.98 7.52
N GLY A 511 39.20 -13.86 6.94
CA GLY A 511 39.04 -14.33 5.56
C GLY A 511 38.26 -15.64 5.49
N PHE A 512 37.31 -15.73 4.55
CA PHE A 512 36.66 -16.98 4.19
C PHE A 512 37.12 -17.41 2.80
N TYR A 513 37.56 -18.66 2.70
CA TYR A 513 38.06 -19.26 1.46
C TYR A 513 37.19 -20.47 1.11
N ASP A 514 36.90 -20.66 -0.17
CA ASP A 514 36.15 -21.83 -0.63
C ASP A 514 37.05 -23.07 -0.60
N THR A 515 36.92 -23.89 0.44
CA THR A 515 37.67 -25.15 0.59
C THR A 515 37.05 -26.32 -0.20
N LEU A 516 35.96 -26.10 -0.94
CA LEU A 516 35.15 -27.16 -1.55
C LEU A 516 35.27 -27.23 -3.08
N ASN A 517 36.12 -26.40 -3.70
CA ASN A 517 36.41 -26.48 -5.13
C ASN A 517 37.15 -27.81 -5.46
N GLU A 518 36.86 -28.42 -6.61
CA GLU A 518 37.32 -29.78 -6.97
C GLU A 518 38.86 -29.93 -6.97
N GLU A 519 39.60 -28.84 -7.21
CA GLU A 519 41.07 -28.83 -7.18
C GLU A 519 41.66 -28.96 -5.77
N ASN A 520 40.97 -28.47 -4.73
CA ASN A 520 41.45 -28.52 -3.34
C ASN A 520 41.26 -29.88 -2.67
N ARG A 521 40.44 -30.77 -3.25
CA ARG A 521 40.32 -32.17 -2.77
C ARG A 521 41.59 -32.98 -3.00
N LEU A 522 42.47 -32.58 -3.91
CA LEU A 522 43.67 -33.35 -4.28
C LEU A 522 44.93 -32.96 -3.50
N ASN A 523 45.03 -31.75 -2.93
CA ASN A 523 46.30 -31.24 -2.37
C ASN A 523 46.30 -30.89 -0.88
N GLN A 524 45.19 -31.07 -0.14
CA GLN A 524 45.10 -30.91 1.33
C GLN A 524 45.70 -29.64 1.96
N ASN A 525 46.03 -28.60 1.19
CA ASN A 525 46.50 -27.31 1.69
C ASN A 525 46.05 -26.19 0.75
N PRO A 526 45.37 -25.14 1.25
CA PRO A 526 45.04 -23.96 0.47
C PRO A 526 46.34 -23.26 0.02
N ARG A 527 46.44 -22.89 -1.26
CA ARG A 527 47.56 -22.11 -1.79
C ARG A 527 47.15 -20.65 -1.97
N ASP A 528 47.67 -19.79 -1.10
CA ASP A 528 47.51 -18.35 -1.26
C ASP A 528 48.41 -17.82 -2.40
N PHE A 529 47.87 -16.93 -3.24
CA PHE A 529 48.65 -16.14 -4.20
C PHE A 529 48.71 -14.68 -3.76
N TYR A 530 49.81 -14.30 -3.08
CA TYR A 530 50.11 -12.90 -2.76
C TYR A 530 51.01 -12.29 -3.83
N LEU A 531 50.63 -11.13 -4.35
CA LEU A 531 51.47 -10.33 -5.28
C LEU A 531 52.70 -9.73 -4.57
N ALA A 532 52.60 -9.45 -3.26
CA ALA A 532 53.70 -9.06 -2.39
C ALA A 532 53.31 -9.24 -0.90
N GLY A 533 54.24 -9.76 -0.08
CA GLY A 533 54.05 -10.01 1.37
C GLY A 533 54.40 -11.46 1.74
N ASN A 534 55.21 -11.65 2.78
CA ASN A 534 55.65 -12.97 3.24
C ASN A 534 54.65 -13.52 4.30
N PRO A 535 53.90 -14.62 4.06
CA PRO A 535 52.91 -15.12 5.02
C PRO A 535 53.51 -15.91 6.19
N GLN A 536 54.84 -16.00 6.29
CA GLN A 536 55.49 -17.02 7.13
C GLN A 536 55.60 -16.71 8.64
N GLU A 537 55.18 -15.56 9.16
CA GLU A 537 55.48 -15.21 10.56
C GLU A 537 54.35 -15.35 11.60
N GLN A 538 53.15 -15.85 11.28
CA GLN A 538 52.08 -15.98 12.31
C GLN A 538 51.36 -17.34 12.40
N SER A 539 51.98 -18.44 11.96
CA SER A 539 51.46 -19.79 12.21
C SER A 539 52.36 -20.63 13.13
N GLU A 540 52.71 -20.10 14.29
CA GLU A 540 53.24 -20.92 15.40
C GLU A 540 52.30 -20.90 16.60
N GLN A 541 51.27 -21.75 16.57
CA GLN A 541 51.06 -22.82 17.56
C GLN A 541 49.74 -23.56 17.30
N ARG A 542 49.82 -24.66 16.54
CA ARG A 542 49.10 -25.92 16.83
C ARG A 542 49.64 -27.08 15.98
N GLY A 543 50.51 -27.88 16.59
CA GLY A 543 50.45 -29.34 16.51
C GLY A 543 50.84 -30.08 15.21
N ARG A 544 52.12 -30.46 15.15
CA ARG A 544 52.70 -31.70 14.55
C ARG A 544 52.60 -31.89 13.02
N GLY A 545 53.72 -31.54 12.38
CA GLY A 545 54.53 -32.50 11.63
C GLY A 545 54.38 -32.50 10.11
N GLN A 546 55.22 -31.73 9.41
CA GLN A 546 56.06 -32.18 8.28
C GLN A 546 56.92 -31.01 7.77
N SER A 547 58.21 -31.28 7.54
CA SER A 547 59.18 -30.37 6.94
C SER A 547 59.16 -30.56 5.43
N TYR A 548 59.11 -29.46 4.65
CA TYR A 548 59.49 -29.48 3.25
C TYR A 548 60.55 -28.43 2.96
N ARG A 549 61.63 -28.92 2.35
CA ARG A 549 62.86 -28.23 1.97
C ARG A 549 62.70 -27.84 0.50
N GLY A 550 62.93 -26.57 0.15
CA GLY A 550 62.78 -26.08 -1.22
C GLY A 550 63.78 -26.73 -2.20
N GLU A 551 63.30 -27.06 -3.40
CA GLU A 551 64.16 -27.34 -4.56
C GLU A 551 64.36 -26.05 -5.37
N GLN A 552 65.62 -25.68 -5.57
CA GLN A 552 66.07 -24.70 -6.56
C GLN A 552 66.51 -25.45 -7.81
N ASP A 553 66.27 -24.88 -9.00
CA ASP A 553 66.90 -25.36 -10.23
C ASP A 553 68.29 -24.74 -10.45
N ASN A 554 69.04 -25.33 -11.38
CA ASN A 554 70.49 -25.20 -11.53
C ASN A 554 71.00 -23.83 -12.04
N ASN A 555 70.15 -22.81 -12.13
CA ASN A 555 70.57 -21.44 -12.47
C ASN A 555 70.15 -20.38 -11.43
N GLY A 556 69.60 -20.79 -10.26
CA GLY A 556 69.35 -19.88 -9.15
C GLY A 556 68.34 -18.75 -9.44
N LYS A 557 67.42 -18.94 -10.38
CA LYS A 557 66.35 -17.97 -10.68
C LYS A 557 65.00 -18.48 -10.18
N ASN A 558 64.43 -17.76 -9.22
CA ASN A 558 62.99 -17.84 -8.93
C ASN A 558 62.22 -17.10 -10.02
N VAL A 559 61.18 -17.75 -10.56
CA VAL A 559 60.19 -17.14 -11.45
C VAL A 559 59.21 -16.37 -10.58
N PHE A 560 59.25 -15.04 -10.63
CA PHE A 560 58.14 -14.12 -10.91
C PHE A 560 58.66 -12.67 -10.81
N SER A 561 58.14 -11.86 -11.72
CA SER A 561 58.67 -10.59 -12.22
C SER A 561 58.78 -9.49 -11.15
N GLY A 562 60.01 -9.06 -10.86
CA GLY A 562 60.29 -7.75 -10.28
C GLY A 562 60.74 -6.77 -11.37
N PHE A 563 60.31 -5.52 -11.28
CA PHE A 563 60.90 -4.42 -12.04
C PHE A 563 62.42 -4.39 -11.81
N ASP A 564 63.21 -4.16 -12.86
CA ASP A 564 64.61 -3.82 -12.64
C ASP A 564 64.74 -2.39 -12.07
N ARG A 565 65.90 -2.05 -11.52
CA ARG A 565 66.17 -0.75 -10.86
C ARG A 565 66.10 0.47 -11.80
N ARG A 566 65.67 0.32 -13.06
CA ARG A 566 65.41 1.40 -14.01
C ARG A 566 63.97 1.43 -14.55
N GLY A 567 63.08 0.56 -14.07
CA GLY A 567 61.64 0.72 -14.23
C GLY A 567 61.05 0.38 -15.61
N ASN A 568 61.65 -0.54 -16.38
CA ASN A 568 61.03 -1.02 -17.62
C ASN A 568 60.25 -2.33 -17.42
N ILE A 569 59.08 -2.44 -18.06
CA ILE A 569 58.23 -3.65 -18.08
C ILE A 569 58.74 -4.62 -19.15
N ALA A 570 58.97 -5.88 -18.79
CA ALA A 570 59.23 -6.95 -19.75
C ALA A 570 57.90 -7.51 -20.27
N ASN A 571 57.79 -7.60 -21.60
CA ASN A 571 56.58 -8.01 -22.32
C ASN A 571 56.41 -9.55 -22.25
N VAL A 572 55.32 -10.04 -21.66
CA VAL A 572 54.98 -11.47 -21.64
C VAL A 572 53.97 -11.73 -22.75
N GLN A 573 54.47 -12.02 -23.94
CA GLN A 573 53.61 -12.36 -25.09
C GLN A 573 53.85 -13.78 -25.63
N ASP A 574 54.75 -14.56 -25.02
CA ASP A 574 55.12 -15.89 -25.52
C ASP A 574 54.55 -17.09 -24.72
N ASP A 575 53.93 -16.89 -23.55
CA ASP A 575 53.43 -18.01 -22.72
C ASP A 575 51.95 -18.37 -22.95
N LEU A 576 51.21 -17.61 -23.77
CA LEU A 576 49.81 -17.91 -24.09
C LEU A 576 49.62 -19.01 -25.16
N GLN A 577 50.70 -19.56 -25.74
CA GLN A 577 50.58 -20.61 -26.77
C GLN A 577 50.66 -22.05 -26.23
N LEU A 578 51.01 -22.28 -24.96
CA LEU A 578 51.08 -23.65 -24.42
C LEU A 578 49.73 -24.18 -23.92
N ILE A 579 48.82 -23.31 -23.45
CA ILE A 579 47.53 -23.72 -22.86
C ILE A 579 46.49 -24.11 -23.95
N ALA A 580 46.69 -23.67 -25.20
CA ALA A 580 45.79 -24.00 -26.31
C ALA A 580 45.96 -25.44 -26.86
N GLN A 581 46.99 -26.19 -26.44
CA GLN A 581 47.21 -27.57 -26.91
C GLN A 581 46.74 -28.67 -25.94
N GLU A 582 46.59 -28.39 -24.64
CA GLU A 582 46.15 -29.42 -23.67
C GLU A 582 44.62 -29.58 -23.55
N GLY A 583 43.84 -28.60 -24.05
CA GLY A 583 42.37 -28.67 -24.05
C GLY A 583 41.73 -29.64 -25.08
N LYS A 584 42.52 -30.40 -25.85
CA LYS A 584 41.99 -31.28 -26.92
C LYS A 584 41.97 -32.78 -26.60
N THR A 585 42.43 -33.23 -25.44
CA THR A 585 42.56 -34.68 -25.13
C THR A 585 41.62 -35.23 -24.05
N MET A 586 40.64 -34.47 -23.57
CA MET A 586 39.61 -35.01 -22.67
C MET A 586 38.19 -34.90 -23.25
N LYS A 587 37.96 -35.65 -24.33
CA LYS A 587 36.62 -36.13 -24.71
C LYS A 587 36.73 -37.62 -24.99
N ASN A 588 36.42 -38.45 -24.01
CA ASN A 588 35.75 -39.74 -24.18
C ASN A 588 35.58 -40.43 -22.83
N GLY A 589 34.32 -40.63 -22.42
CA GLY A 589 33.95 -41.51 -21.31
C GLY A 589 33.22 -40.80 -20.18
N LYS A 590 31.91 -40.55 -20.34
CA LYS A 590 30.99 -40.35 -19.21
C LYS A 590 29.71 -41.13 -19.44
N THR A 591 29.24 -41.80 -18.40
CA THR A 591 28.09 -42.72 -18.38
C THR A 591 26.77 -41.98 -18.13
N ASN A 592 25.62 -42.65 -18.33
CA ASN A 592 24.30 -42.01 -18.23
C ASN A 592 23.94 -41.50 -16.82
N ASP A 593 24.58 -42.00 -15.75
CA ASP A 593 24.37 -41.48 -14.39
C ASP A 593 25.02 -40.10 -14.17
N ASP A 594 26.10 -39.78 -14.91
CA ASP A 594 26.78 -38.47 -14.83
C ASP A 594 25.93 -37.33 -15.45
N LYS A 595 24.89 -37.68 -16.23
CA LYS A 595 23.98 -36.69 -16.86
C LYS A 595 22.79 -36.30 -15.97
N GLU A 596 22.47 -37.05 -14.92
CA GLU A 596 21.46 -36.64 -13.94
C GLU A 596 22.04 -35.70 -12.88
N GLU A 597 23.32 -35.85 -12.52
CA GLU A 597 23.99 -34.96 -11.56
C GLU A 597 24.27 -33.57 -12.15
N GLU A 598 24.56 -33.48 -13.45
CA GLU A 598 24.74 -32.22 -14.17
C GLU A 598 23.41 -31.43 -14.35
N ARG A 599 22.25 -32.11 -14.27
CA ARG A 599 20.93 -31.45 -14.21
C ARG A 599 20.60 -30.90 -12.82
N MET A 600 21.22 -31.41 -11.75
CA MET A 600 21.09 -30.83 -10.40
C MET A 600 22.10 -29.70 -10.15
N ALA A 601 23.26 -29.70 -10.82
CA ALA A 601 24.34 -28.72 -10.62
C ALA A 601 24.18 -27.38 -11.37
N LEU A 602 23.23 -27.24 -12.31
CA LEU A 602 22.92 -25.97 -12.99
C LEU A 602 21.85 -25.11 -12.25
N ARG A 603 21.82 -25.17 -10.92
CA ARG A 603 21.11 -24.15 -10.11
C ARG A 603 22.02 -22.93 -9.98
N LYS A 604 21.80 -21.95 -10.88
CA LYS A 604 22.42 -20.62 -10.80
C LYS A 604 22.20 -20.01 -9.41
N PRO A 605 23.22 -19.43 -8.75
CA PRO A 605 22.97 -18.50 -7.66
C PRO A 605 22.18 -17.30 -8.20
N PHE A 606 21.10 -16.96 -7.50
CA PHE A 606 20.40 -15.69 -7.68
C PHE A 606 21.36 -14.55 -7.32
N VAL A 607 22.12 -14.06 -8.29
CA VAL A 607 22.68 -12.72 -8.23
C VAL A 607 21.54 -11.79 -8.65
N HIS A 608 20.95 -11.09 -7.70
CA HIS A 608 20.13 -9.92 -8.02
C HIS A 608 21.00 -8.95 -8.83
N LYS A 609 20.81 -8.93 -10.15
CA LYS A 609 21.11 -7.75 -10.94
C LYS A 609 20.13 -6.69 -10.47
N VAL A 610 20.55 -5.84 -9.55
CA VAL A 610 19.91 -4.54 -9.35
C VAL A 610 20.19 -3.76 -10.62
N SER A 611 19.25 -3.79 -11.58
CA SER A 611 19.25 -2.81 -12.65
C SER A 611 18.91 -1.46 -12.01
N ILE A 612 19.54 -0.39 -12.49
CA ILE A 612 19.22 0.98 -12.10
C ILE A 612 17.74 1.33 -12.41
N GLU A 613 17.04 0.50 -13.18
CA GLU A 613 15.59 0.59 -13.41
C GLU A 613 14.72 0.20 -12.19
N GLN A 614 15.24 -0.55 -11.21
CA GLN A 614 14.51 -0.83 -9.96
C GLN A 614 14.56 0.34 -8.97
N VAL A 615 15.45 1.32 -9.17
CA VAL A 615 15.47 2.58 -8.41
C VAL A 615 14.35 3.54 -8.86
N THR A 616 13.63 3.21 -9.94
CA THR A 616 12.47 3.95 -10.46
C THR A 616 11.12 3.36 -10.04
N ARG A 617 11.04 2.47 -9.04
CA ARG A 617 9.75 2.18 -8.41
C ARG A 617 9.31 3.39 -7.59
N ARG A 618 8.37 4.16 -8.17
CA ARG A 618 7.54 5.20 -7.57
C ARG A 618 8.21 5.92 -6.39
N THR A 619 9.20 6.77 -6.68
CA THR A 619 9.49 7.90 -5.81
C THR A 619 8.19 8.71 -5.71
N ARG A 620 7.42 8.56 -4.63
CA ARG A 620 6.26 9.42 -4.41
C ARG A 620 6.77 10.85 -4.31
N LEU A 621 6.33 11.68 -5.24
CA LEU A 621 6.09 13.09 -4.94
C LEU A 621 5.11 13.12 -3.75
N PRO A 622 5.34 13.96 -2.73
CA PRO A 622 4.50 14.00 -1.54
C PRO A 622 3.03 14.18 -1.94
N HIS A 623 2.22 13.14 -1.69
CA HIS A 623 0.77 13.14 -1.92
C HIS A 623 0.06 13.98 -0.85
N GLN A 624 0.37 15.27 -0.79
CA GLN A 624 -0.19 16.20 0.21
C GLN A 624 -1.68 16.55 -0.02
N HIS A 625 -2.36 15.98 -1.02
CA HIS A 625 -3.70 16.45 -1.45
C HIS A 625 -4.76 15.37 -1.64
N ARG A 626 -4.58 14.14 -1.12
CA ARG A 626 -5.56 13.05 -1.33
C ARG A 626 -6.92 13.32 -0.66
N PHE A 627 -6.93 13.95 0.50
CA PHE A 627 -8.13 14.15 1.30
C PHE A 627 -8.52 15.63 1.36
N GLN A 628 -9.56 16.02 0.61
CA GLN A 628 -10.15 17.36 0.68
C GLN A 628 -11.35 17.42 1.66
N THR A 629 -11.90 16.26 2.03
CA THR A 629 -13.14 16.10 2.79
C THR A 629 -13.00 15.08 3.92
N GLU A 630 -13.70 15.34 5.04
CA GLU A 630 -13.79 14.40 6.16
C GLU A 630 -14.83 13.31 5.82
N CYS A 631 -14.47 12.04 5.98
CA CYS A 631 -15.27 10.84 5.74
C CYS A 631 -16.06 10.40 6.98
N ARG A 632 -16.50 11.36 7.81
CA ARG A 632 -17.42 11.10 8.93
C ARG A 632 -18.84 11.36 8.47
N LEU A 633 -19.56 10.29 8.13
CA LEU A 633 -20.89 10.35 7.53
C LEU A 633 -21.94 9.88 8.53
N ASP A 634 -22.56 10.83 9.26
CA ASP A 634 -23.55 10.51 10.31
C ASP A 634 -24.84 9.87 9.75
N ASN A 635 -25.14 10.11 8.47
CA ASN A 635 -26.27 9.50 7.78
C ASN A 635 -25.98 9.39 6.29
N LEU A 636 -26.14 8.19 5.75
CA LEU A 636 -26.08 7.88 4.33
C LEU A 636 -27.51 7.84 3.77
N ASN A 637 -27.64 7.92 2.46
CA ASN A 637 -28.92 7.78 1.77
C ASN A 637 -28.74 7.04 0.45
N ALA A 638 -29.76 6.28 0.04
CA ALA A 638 -29.84 5.77 -1.31
C ALA A 638 -30.16 6.93 -2.26
N GLN A 639 -29.22 7.25 -3.14
CA GLN A 639 -29.26 8.39 -4.04
C GLN A 639 -29.84 7.98 -5.41
N GLU A 640 -30.71 8.83 -5.93
CA GLU A 640 -31.18 8.82 -7.32
C GLU A 640 -30.44 9.90 -8.11
N PRO A 641 -30.44 9.84 -9.45
CA PRO A 641 -29.88 10.92 -10.23
C PRO A 641 -30.59 12.25 -9.91
N SER A 642 -29.80 13.30 -9.69
CA SER A 642 -30.27 14.64 -9.37
C SER A 642 -30.50 15.51 -10.59
N GLU A 643 -29.84 15.19 -11.70
CA GLU A 643 -29.88 15.96 -12.95
C GLU A 643 -30.06 15.03 -14.15
N ARG A 644 -30.82 15.50 -15.15
CA ARG A 644 -30.99 14.83 -16.44
C ARG A 644 -30.77 15.84 -17.57
N ILE A 645 -30.02 15.41 -18.58
CA ILE A 645 -29.73 16.19 -19.77
C ILE A 645 -30.19 15.40 -20.99
N GLU A 646 -31.07 16.02 -21.78
CA GLU A 646 -31.68 15.42 -22.98
C GLU A 646 -30.75 15.56 -24.19
N SER A 647 -30.91 14.66 -25.15
CA SER A 647 -30.24 14.68 -26.45
C SER A 647 -31.14 14.03 -27.50
N GLU A 648 -30.78 14.14 -28.79
CA GLU A 648 -31.63 13.74 -29.90
C GLU A 648 -32.10 12.27 -29.83
N ALA A 649 -31.22 11.34 -29.41
CA ALA A 649 -31.48 9.90 -29.41
C ALA A 649 -31.40 9.25 -28.01
N GLY A 650 -31.53 10.03 -26.95
CA GLY A 650 -31.39 9.55 -25.58
C GLY A 650 -31.21 10.65 -24.57
N PHE A 651 -30.83 10.28 -23.35
CA PHE A 651 -30.53 11.23 -22.29
C PHE A 651 -29.43 10.70 -21.36
N THR A 652 -28.81 11.60 -20.62
CA THR A 652 -27.84 11.28 -19.58
C THR A 652 -28.32 11.80 -18.24
N GLU A 653 -28.23 10.98 -17.21
CA GLU A 653 -28.58 11.32 -15.83
C GLU A 653 -27.32 11.33 -14.96
N TYR A 654 -27.23 12.29 -14.05
CA TYR A 654 -26.09 12.48 -13.16
C TYR A 654 -26.53 12.45 -11.70
N TRP A 655 -25.71 11.84 -10.85
CA TRP A 655 -25.82 11.97 -9.41
C TRP A 655 -25.10 13.24 -8.94
N ASP A 656 -25.53 13.81 -7.80
CA ASP A 656 -24.87 14.98 -7.24
C ASP A 656 -23.49 14.60 -6.70
N GLN A 657 -22.47 14.88 -7.51
CA GLN A 657 -21.08 14.62 -7.15
C GLN A 657 -20.63 15.36 -5.89
N ASN A 658 -21.32 16.43 -5.48
CA ASN A 658 -20.99 17.21 -4.28
C ASN A 658 -21.63 16.64 -3.01
N ASP A 659 -22.43 15.57 -3.10
CA ASP A 659 -22.91 14.85 -1.93
C ASP A 659 -21.71 14.27 -1.16
N ASP A 660 -21.72 14.43 0.16
CA ASP A 660 -20.60 14.07 1.03
C ASP A 660 -20.22 12.58 0.90
N GLN A 661 -21.18 11.71 0.56
CA GLN A 661 -20.93 10.28 0.35
C GLN A 661 -20.08 10.03 -0.89
N PHE A 662 -20.36 10.72 -2.00
CA PHE A 662 -19.60 10.60 -3.24
C PHE A 662 -18.24 11.28 -3.14
N GLN A 663 -18.16 12.41 -2.45
CA GLN A 663 -16.88 13.09 -2.16
C GLN A 663 -15.97 12.24 -1.26
N CYS A 664 -16.52 11.63 -0.21
CA CYS A 664 -15.77 10.73 0.67
C CYS A 664 -15.24 9.51 -0.10
N ALA A 665 -16.09 8.88 -0.93
CA ALA A 665 -15.64 7.74 -1.73
C ALA A 665 -14.69 8.12 -2.87
N GLY A 666 -14.70 9.39 -3.30
CA GLY A 666 -13.89 9.86 -4.42
C GLY A 666 -14.43 9.42 -5.78
N VAL A 667 -15.74 9.43 -5.96
CA VAL A 667 -16.38 8.79 -7.13
C VAL A 667 -17.49 9.65 -7.71
N ALA A 668 -17.74 9.50 -9.01
CA ALA A 668 -18.89 10.09 -9.67
C ALA A 668 -19.66 9.03 -10.46
N LEU A 669 -21.00 9.16 -10.47
CA LEU A 669 -21.90 8.23 -11.12
C LEU A 669 -22.76 8.96 -12.16
N LEU A 670 -22.93 8.32 -13.31
CA LEU A 670 -23.88 8.75 -14.34
C LEU A 670 -24.59 7.56 -14.98
N ARG A 671 -25.67 7.84 -15.70
CA ARG A 671 -26.43 6.84 -16.45
C ARG A 671 -26.81 7.38 -17.82
N HIS A 672 -26.38 6.71 -18.88
CA HIS A 672 -26.83 6.97 -20.24
C HIS A 672 -27.98 6.03 -20.60
N THR A 673 -29.04 6.59 -21.16
CA THR A 673 -30.11 5.82 -21.83
C THR A 673 -30.10 6.17 -23.30
N ILE A 674 -29.69 5.21 -24.13
CA ILE A 674 -29.59 5.36 -25.58
C ILE A 674 -30.70 4.52 -26.21
N GLN A 675 -31.41 5.04 -27.21
CA GLN A 675 -32.44 4.29 -27.92
C GLN A 675 -31.79 3.34 -28.94
N ARG A 676 -32.17 2.04 -29.03
CA ARG A 676 -31.61 0.93 -29.88
C ARG A 676 -30.56 -0.03 -29.15
N LYS A 677 -29.76 -0.96 -29.74
CA LYS A 677 -28.81 -1.92 -28.99
C LYS A 677 -27.28 -1.73 -29.22
N GLY A 678 -26.40 -1.87 -28.22
CA GLY A 678 -25.02 -1.33 -28.26
C GLY A 678 -23.89 -2.04 -29.06
N ILE A 679 -23.02 -1.25 -29.72
CA ILE A 679 -21.62 -1.52 -30.11
C ILE A 679 -20.75 -0.44 -29.46
N GLN A 680 -19.63 -0.83 -28.84
CA GLN A 680 -18.65 0.10 -28.29
C GLN A 680 -17.40 0.19 -29.21
N GLY A 681 -16.96 1.41 -29.49
CA GLY A 681 -15.63 1.69 -30.02
C GLY A 681 -14.79 2.45 -28.98
N ALA A 682 -13.57 2.00 -28.73
CA ALA A 682 -12.60 2.68 -27.89
C ALA A 682 -11.30 2.87 -28.68
N VAL A 683 -10.77 4.09 -28.69
CA VAL A 683 -9.58 4.46 -29.46
C VAL A 683 -8.38 4.47 -28.53
N LEU A 684 -7.56 3.43 -28.61
CA LEU A 684 -6.28 3.36 -27.88
C LEU A 684 -5.23 4.15 -28.65
N PRO A 685 -4.71 5.27 -28.12
CA PRO A 685 -3.75 6.09 -28.83
C PRO A 685 -2.47 5.32 -29.17
N GLY A 686 -1.97 5.48 -30.40
CA GLY A 686 -0.78 4.78 -30.90
C GLY A 686 -1.05 3.37 -31.44
N CYS A 687 -2.25 2.83 -31.30
CA CYS A 687 -2.62 1.53 -31.88
C CYS A 687 -3.07 1.65 -33.34
N PRO A 688 -2.67 0.70 -34.21
CA PRO A 688 -3.07 0.72 -35.62
C PRO A 688 -4.55 0.34 -35.79
N ASN A 689 -5.13 0.78 -36.91
CA ASN A 689 -6.46 0.34 -37.33
C ASN A 689 -6.38 -1.10 -37.88
N THR A 690 -6.88 -2.06 -37.10
CA THR A 690 -6.82 -3.50 -37.42
C THR A 690 -8.04 -3.99 -38.19
N TYR A 691 -9.12 -3.21 -38.23
CA TYR A 691 -10.33 -3.53 -38.99
C TYR A 691 -10.31 -2.75 -40.30
N GLN A 692 -10.12 -3.46 -41.41
CA GLN A 692 -9.92 -2.85 -42.73
C GLN A 692 -10.83 -3.49 -43.76
N SER A 693 -11.36 -2.67 -44.66
CA SER A 693 -12.14 -3.16 -45.80
C SER A 693 -11.25 -4.02 -46.71
N PRO A 694 -11.69 -5.23 -47.13
CA PRO A 694 -10.88 -6.05 -48.03
C PRO A 694 -10.66 -5.35 -49.38
N LEU A 695 -9.41 -5.27 -49.83
CA LEU A 695 -9.04 -4.77 -51.16
C LEU A 695 -9.68 -5.67 -52.24
N GLN A 696 -10.77 -5.21 -52.86
CA GLN A 696 -11.42 -5.93 -53.95
C GLN A 696 -10.63 -5.79 -55.25
N PHE A 697 -9.71 -6.72 -55.51
CA PHE A 697 -9.22 -6.98 -56.88
C PHE A 697 -10.17 -7.95 -57.59
N GLY A 698 -11.27 -7.44 -58.18
CA GLY A 698 -12.07 -8.22 -59.13
C GLY A 698 -13.51 -7.78 -59.39
N ASN A 699 -13.75 -7.29 -60.61
CA ASN A 699 -15.03 -7.16 -61.35
C ASN A 699 -16.18 -6.26 -60.81
N ARG A 700 -16.22 -5.07 -61.42
CA ARG A 700 -17.37 -4.19 -61.73
C ARG A 700 -18.78 -4.77 -61.51
N ARG A 701 -19.45 -4.23 -60.49
CA ARG A 701 -20.85 -3.72 -60.42
C ARG A 701 -21.56 -4.18 -59.14
N THR A 702 -21.31 -3.47 -58.04
CA THR A 702 -22.27 -3.18 -56.97
C THR A 702 -21.66 -2.10 -56.08
N GLN A 703 -22.46 -1.09 -55.72
CA GLN A 703 -22.24 0.09 -54.85
C GLN A 703 -20.78 0.42 -54.44
N GLN A 704 -20.35 1.66 -54.75
CA GLN A 704 -19.14 2.28 -54.19
C GLN A 704 -19.21 2.26 -52.65
N ARG A 705 -18.73 1.18 -52.02
CA ARG A 705 -18.50 1.13 -50.59
C ARG A 705 -17.19 1.88 -50.35
N ILE A 706 -17.21 2.91 -49.51
CA ILE A 706 -16.02 3.67 -49.13
C ILE A 706 -15.03 2.68 -48.48
N GLU A 707 -13.77 2.70 -48.92
CA GLU A 707 -12.71 1.96 -48.23
C GLU A 707 -12.52 2.57 -46.85
N ASP A 708 -12.85 1.81 -45.81
CA ASP A 708 -12.74 2.25 -44.41
C ASP A 708 -11.74 1.38 -43.63
N SER A 709 -11.17 1.96 -42.58
CA SER A 709 -10.20 1.35 -41.68
C SER A 709 -10.29 1.99 -40.30
N HIS A 710 -10.58 1.19 -39.27
CA HIS A 710 -10.72 1.66 -37.89
C HIS A 710 -10.17 0.65 -36.87
N GLN A 711 -10.12 1.03 -35.59
CA GLN A 711 -9.71 0.14 -34.50
C GLN A 711 -10.79 -0.90 -34.16
N LYS A 712 -10.42 -1.89 -33.33
CA LYS A 712 -11.30 -3.00 -32.90
C LYS A 712 -12.59 -2.49 -32.26
N LEU A 713 -13.72 -2.96 -32.80
CA LEU A 713 -15.05 -2.76 -32.23
C LEU A 713 -15.36 -3.87 -31.22
N ARG A 714 -16.26 -3.57 -30.28
CA ARG A 714 -16.67 -4.51 -29.23
C ARG A 714 -18.21 -4.53 -29.18
N PRO A 715 -18.86 -5.62 -29.60
CA PRO A 715 -20.30 -5.79 -29.36
C PRO A 715 -20.57 -5.76 -27.86
N ILE A 716 -21.64 -5.11 -27.41
CA ILE A 716 -21.99 -5.07 -25.99
C ILE A 716 -23.41 -5.59 -25.75
N ARG A 717 -23.62 -6.22 -24.60
CA ARG A 717 -24.89 -6.78 -24.16
C ARG A 717 -25.11 -6.59 -22.67
N GLU A 718 -26.33 -6.88 -22.21
CA GLU A 718 -26.64 -6.91 -20.78
C GLU A 718 -25.66 -7.84 -20.04
N GLY A 719 -25.17 -7.39 -18.90
CA GLY A 719 -24.17 -8.12 -18.12
C GLY A 719 -22.72 -7.73 -18.38
N ASP A 720 -22.44 -7.00 -19.47
CA ASP A 720 -21.08 -6.56 -19.78
C ASP A 720 -20.62 -5.43 -18.84
N ILE A 721 -19.41 -5.60 -18.33
CA ILE A 721 -18.62 -4.58 -17.62
C ILE A 721 -17.59 -4.05 -18.60
N LEU A 722 -17.59 -2.73 -18.82
CA LEU A 722 -16.65 -2.02 -19.67
C LEU A 722 -15.64 -1.29 -18.79
N ALA A 723 -14.35 -1.48 -19.08
CA ALA A 723 -13.25 -0.85 -18.36
C ALA A 723 -12.47 0.04 -19.34
N VAL A 724 -12.48 1.35 -19.09
CA VAL A 724 -11.91 2.35 -20.01
C VAL A 724 -10.97 3.26 -19.21
N PRO A 725 -9.66 3.30 -19.55
CA PRO A 725 -8.69 4.20 -18.90
C PRO A 725 -8.97 5.68 -19.12
N GLU A 726 -8.43 6.50 -18.23
CA GLU A 726 -8.52 7.96 -18.34
C GLU A 726 -7.89 8.46 -19.64
N GLY A 727 -8.54 9.43 -20.30
CA GLY A 727 -8.09 10.01 -21.56
C GLY A 727 -8.33 9.16 -22.82
N VAL A 728 -8.89 7.96 -22.72
CA VAL A 728 -9.27 7.15 -23.89
C VAL A 728 -10.58 7.64 -24.49
N ALA A 729 -10.56 8.02 -25.77
CA ALA A 729 -11.77 8.41 -26.49
C ALA A 729 -12.64 7.18 -26.77
N GLN A 730 -13.92 7.24 -26.42
CA GLN A 730 -14.89 6.17 -26.65
C GLN A 730 -16.19 6.69 -27.26
N TRP A 731 -16.90 5.79 -27.95
CA TRP A 731 -18.22 6.02 -28.49
C TRP A 731 -19.04 4.74 -28.44
N ILE A 732 -20.36 4.90 -28.37
CA ILE A 732 -21.30 3.78 -28.31
C ILE A 732 -22.41 4.02 -29.33
N TYR A 733 -22.66 3.02 -30.15
CA TYR A 733 -23.70 3.03 -31.17
C TYR A 733 -24.78 2.01 -30.84
N ASN A 734 -26.01 2.28 -31.22
CA ASN A 734 -27.15 1.49 -30.85
C ASN A 734 -27.87 0.89 -32.09
N ASP A 735 -27.54 -0.35 -32.46
CA ASP A 735 -27.95 -1.15 -33.62
C ASP A 735 -29.25 -1.99 -33.49
N GLY A 736 -29.72 -2.33 -32.29
CA GLY A 736 -30.93 -3.17 -32.09
C GLY A 736 -32.22 -2.42 -31.71
N GLU A 737 -33.25 -3.09 -31.20
CA GLU A 737 -34.60 -2.48 -31.10
C GLU A 737 -34.97 -1.90 -29.72
N ASN A 738 -34.34 -2.39 -28.64
CA ASN A 738 -34.66 -1.98 -27.26
C ASN A 738 -33.88 -0.72 -26.86
N GLN A 739 -34.04 -0.20 -25.63
CA GLN A 739 -33.13 0.83 -25.11
C GLN A 739 -31.88 0.18 -24.51
N LEU A 740 -30.74 0.84 -24.66
CA LEU A 740 -29.48 0.50 -24.01
C LEU A 740 -29.28 1.44 -22.81
N VAL A 741 -29.10 0.85 -21.62
CA VAL A 741 -28.79 1.57 -20.40
C VAL A 741 -27.36 1.28 -19.99
N LEU A 742 -26.57 2.33 -19.79
CA LEU A 742 -25.17 2.26 -19.36
C LEU A 742 -25.04 3.03 -18.05
N VAL A 743 -24.49 2.39 -17.04
CA VAL A 743 -24.16 3.05 -15.76
C VAL A 743 -22.66 3.29 -15.74
N GLY A 744 -22.26 4.56 -15.79
CA GLY A 744 -20.87 4.99 -15.84
C GLY A 744 -20.38 5.39 -14.45
N PHE A 745 -19.20 4.92 -14.08
CA PHE A 745 -18.55 5.18 -12.80
C PHE A 745 -17.16 5.77 -13.06
N TYR A 746 -16.86 6.91 -12.44
CA TYR A 746 -15.55 7.55 -12.48
C TYR A 746 -14.91 7.51 -11.10
N ASP A 747 -13.64 7.10 -11.04
CA ASP A 747 -12.80 7.20 -9.85
C ASP A 747 -12.03 8.52 -9.90
N THR A 748 -12.52 9.52 -9.17
CA THR A 748 -11.96 10.88 -9.23
C THR A 748 -10.72 11.03 -8.36
N LEU A 749 -10.43 10.07 -7.47
CA LEU A 749 -9.22 10.00 -6.65
C LEU A 749 -8.13 9.10 -7.26
N ASN A 750 -8.36 8.55 -8.44
CA ASN A 750 -7.40 7.72 -9.12
C ASN A 750 -6.09 8.49 -9.41
N GLU A 751 -4.95 7.83 -9.28
CA GLU A 751 -3.64 8.44 -9.57
C GLU A 751 -3.49 8.86 -11.05
N GLU A 752 -4.27 8.29 -11.97
CA GLU A 752 -4.30 8.74 -13.38
C GLU A 752 -4.97 10.12 -13.53
N ASN A 753 -5.86 10.51 -12.62
CA ASN A 753 -6.48 11.84 -12.61
C ASN A 753 -5.57 12.88 -11.90
N GLN A 754 -4.75 13.57 -12.69
CA GLN A 754 -3.82 14.59 -12.19
C GLN A 754 -4.42 16.01 -12.11
N LEU A 755 -5.73 16.16 -12.32
CA LEU A 755 -6.39 17.47 -12.34
C LEU A 755 -6.93 17.83 -10.96
N ASP A 756 -8.19 17.48 -10.71
CA ASP A 756 -8.94 17.73 -9.48
C ASP A 756 -10.04 16.67 -9.36
N GLN A 757 -10.76 16.66 -8.24
CA GLN A 757 -11.78 15.63 -7.97
C GLN A 757 -13.06 15.76 -8.83
N ASN A 758 -13.12 16.69 -9.79
CA ASN A 758 -14.31 16.84 -10.64
C ASN A 758 -14.18 15.99 -11.91
N PRO A 759 -15.16 15.13 -12.23
CA PRO A 759 -15.18 14.37 -13.48
C PRO A 759 -15.37 15.31 -14.68
N ARG A 760 -14.61 15.08 -15.75
CA ARG A 760 -14.61 15.93 -16.95
C ARG A 760 -14.82 15.10 -18.21
N ASP A 761 -15.94 15.34 -18.88
CA ASP A 761 -16.21 14.77 -20.19
C ASP A 761 -15.71 15.71 -21.30
N PHE A 762 -14.73 15.26 -22.07
CA PHE A 762 -14.21 15.99 -23.24
C PHE A 762 -14.81 15.42 -24.53
N TYR A 763 -15.85 16.09 -25.05
CA TYR A 763 -16.52 15.65 -26.28
C TYR A 763 -15.69 16.01 -27.51
N LEU A 764 -15.46 15.04 -28.39
CA LEU A 764 -14.82 15.25 -29.70
C LEU A 764 -15.82 15.73 -30.77
N ALA A 765 -17.10 15.47 -30.59
CA ALA A 765 -18.16 15.84 -31.53
C ALA A 765 -19.48 16.13 -30.79
N GLY A 766 -20.39 16.82 -31.46
CA GLY A 766 -21.65 17.27 -30.88
C GLY A 766 -21.51 18.63 -30.20
N ASN A 767 -22.61 19.11 -29.64
CA ASN A 767 -22.67 20.42 -28.99
C ASN A 767 -23.53 20.34 -27.72
N PRO A 768 -22.97 19.84 -26.61
CA PRO A 768 -23.70 19.75 -25.35
C PRO A 768 -23.81 21.16 -24.73
N GLN A 769 -24.85 21.91 -25.12
CA GLN A 769 -25.03 23.30 -24.69
C GLN A 769 -25.42 23.47 -23.21
N GLU A 770 -26.08 22.48 -22.60
CA GLU A 770 -26.55 22.57 -21.20
C GLU A 770 -25.59 21.96 -20.16
N GLN A 771 -24.66 21.09 -20.56
CA GLN A 771 -23.70 20.42 -19.65
C GLN A 771 -22.67 21.37 -18.99
N SER A 772 -22.36 22.50 -19.64
CA SER A 772 -21.28 23.41 -19.21
C SER A 772 -21.76 24.62 -18.41
N GLU A 773 -22.99 25.10 -18.62
CA GLU A 773 -23.49 26.33 -17.97
C GLU A 773 -23.88 26.12 -16.49
N GLN A 774 -24.37 24.92 -16.09
CA GLN A 774 -24.71 24.65 -14.69
C GLN A 774 -23.49 24.26 -13.83
N ARG A 775 -22.51 23.52 -14.37
CA ARG A 775 -21.26 23.18 -13.65
C ARG A 775 -20.38 24.42 -13.39
N SER A 776 -20.41 25.43 -14.27
CA SER A 776 -19.58 26.62 -14.15
C SER A 776 -20.09 27.67 -13.15
N GLN A 777 -21.38 27.66 -12.81
CA GLN A 777 -21.98 28.68 -11.93
C GLN A 777 -21.73 28.46 -10.43
N ARG A 778 -21.32 27.26 -10.00
CA ARG A 778 -21.07 26.98 -8.57
C ARG A 778 -19.62 27.21 -8.12
N SER A 779 -18.64 27.30 -9.03
CA SER A 779 -17.22 27.24 -8.64
C SER A 779 -16.42 28.56 -8.71
N ARG A 780 -16.87 29.63 -9.39
CA ARG A 780 -16.17 30.94 -9.31
C ARG A 780 -17.08 32.15 -9.41
N GLY A 781 -16.85 33.08 -8.47
CA GLY A 781 -17.46 34.40 -8.45
C GLY A 781 -17.15 35.24 -9.69
N GLN A 782 -18.05 36.20 -9.92
CA GLN A 782 -18.03 37.25 -10.94
C GLN A 782 -16.65 37.53 -11.56
N SER A 783 -16.47 37.17 -12.84
CA SER A 783 -15.48 37.78 -13.70
C SER A 783 -15.93 37.76 -15.17
N ARG A 784 -16.24 38.98 -15.63
CA ARG A 784 -16.28 39.47 -17.03
C ARG A 784 -17.15 38.71 -18.04
N ARG A 785 -18.35 39.25 -18.25
CA ARG A 785 -19.00 39.30 -19.56
C ARG A 785 -18.04 39.97 -20.57
N GLY A 786 -17.27 39.16 -21.29
CA GLY A 786 -16.61 39.53 -22.55
C GLY A 786 -17.29 38.78 -23.68
N GLU A 787 -17.39 39.40 -24.85
CA GLU A 787 -18.02 38.89 -26.08
C GLU A 787 -17.83 37.38 -26.27
N GLN A 788 -18.93 36.62 -26.22
CA GLN A 788 -18.95 35.20 -26.59
C GLN A 788 -18.84 35.10 -28.11
N ASP A 789 -17.66 34.71 -28.60
CA ASP A 789 -17.51 34.18 -29.95
C ASP A 789 -18.40 32.94 -30.16
N ASN A 790 -18.76 32.71 -31.42
CA ASN A 790 -19.81 31.82 -31.91
C ASN A 790 -19.41 30.32 -31.89
N THR A 791 -18.78 29.84 -30.82
CA THR A 791 -18.13 28.52 -30.74
C THR A 791 -19.02 27.44 -30.09
N GLY A 792 -18.90 26.18 -30.55
CA GLY A 792 -19.61 25.03 -29.97
C GLY A 792 -18.89 24.41 -28.76
N ASN A 793 -19.59 23.59 -27.98
CA ASN A 793 -19.12 23.06 -26.68
C ASN A 793 -18.34 21.72 -26.76
N ASN A 794 -17.69 21.43 -27.88
CA ASN A 794 -16.76 20.30 -28.01
C ASN A 794 -15.31 20.79 -28.03
N VAL A 795 -14.34 19.86 -27.95
CA VAL A 795 -12.90 20.19 -27.90
C VAL A 795 -12.46 21.04 -29.11
N PHE A 796 -13.05 20.84 -30.30
CA PHE A 796 -12.72 21.63 -31.50
C PHE A 796 -13.20 23.08 -31.42
N GLY A 797 -14.31 23.34 -30.71
CA GLY A 797 -14.84 24.69 -30.52
C GLY A 797 -13.90 25.63 -29.76
N GLY A 798 -12.94 25.09 -28.99
CA GLY A 798 -11.91 25.87 -28.30
C GLY A 798 -10.73 26.34 -29.16
N PHE A 799 -10.59 25.82 -30.40
CA PHE A 799 -9.45 26.14 -31.27
C PHE A 799 -9.77 27.25 -32.29
N ASP A 800 -8.74 28.02 -32.65
CA ASP A 800 -8.84 28.98 -33.74
C ASP A 800 -9.12 28.28 -35.07
N ARG A 801 -10.07 28.85 -35.82
CA ARG A 801 -10.55 28.31 -37.09
C ARG A 801 -9.43 28.14 -38.11
N ARG A 802 -8.54 29.14 -38.27
CA ARG A 802 -7.47 29.07 -39.28
C ARG A 802 -6.46 28.00 -38.91
N SER A 803 -6.12 27.89 -37.63
CA SER A 803 -5.23 26.83 -37.14
C SER A 803 -5.79 25.42 -37.41
N LEU A 804 -7.10 25.19 -37.27
CA LEU A 804 -7.73 23.91 -37.60
C LEU A 804 -7.72 23.60 -39.09
N VAL A 805 -8.02 24.59 -39.95
CA VAL A 805 -7.95 24.44 -41.42
C VAL A 805 -6.57 23.97 -41.85
N GLU A 806 -5.53 24.63 -41.34
CA GLU A 806 -4.14 24.33 -41.67
C GLU A 806 -3.69 22.99 -41.09
N SER A 807 -3.98 22.72 -39.82
CA SER A 807 -3.50 21.51 -39.12
C SER A 807 -4.17 20.23 -39.62
N LEU A 808 -5.48 20.27 -39.89
CA LEU A 808 -6.23 19.12 -40.40
C LEU A 808 -6.22 19.04 -41.93
N ASN A 809 -5.76 20.10 -42.62
CA ASN A 809 -5.75 20.24 -44.07
C ASN A 809 -7.14 19.98 -44.70
N ILE A 810 -8.16 20.63 -44.14
CA ILE A 810 -9.56 20.49 -44.56
C ILE A 810 -10.15 21.83 -45.00
N ARG A 811 -11.29 21.77 -45.70
CA ARG A 811 -12.00 22.99 -46.13
C ARG A 811 -12.60 23.70 -44.92
N GLU A 812 -12.64 25.02 -45.00
CA GLU A 812 -13.23 25.90 -43.98
C GLU A 812 -14.67 25.52 -43.57
N ASP A 813 -15.52 25.16 -44.53
CA ASP A 813 -16.91 24.74 -44.27
C ASP A 813 -17.00 23.42 -43.49
N LEU A 814 -15.95 22.60 -43.52
CA LEU A 814 -15.86 21.38 -42.71
C LEU A 814 -15.44 21.67 -41.27
N VAL A 815 -14.58 22.68 -41.06
CA VAL A 815 -14.22 23.15 -39.72
C VAL A 815 -15.46 23.64 -38.97
N ASP A 816 -16.32 24.40 -39.65
CA ASP A 816 -17.56 24.92 -39.07
C ASP A 816 -18.50 23.77 -38.60
N LYS A 817 -18.46 22.61 -39.28
CA LYS A 817 -19.22 21.41 -38.89
C LYS A 817 -18.62 20.66 -37.71
N ILE A 818 -17.30 20.45 -37.67
CA ILE A 818 -16.65 19.70 -36.57
C ILE A 818 -16.61 20.51 -35.27
N GLN A 819 -16.58 21.84 -35.35
CA GLN A 819 -16.73 22.71 -34.19
C GLN A 819 -18.17 22.77 -33.66
N SER A 820 -19.13 22.17 -34.39
CA SER A 820 -20.55 22.10 -34.02
C SER A 820 -21.08 23.45 -33.52
N GLN A 821 -20.97 24.49 -34.37
CA GLN A 821 -21.49 25.83 -34.06
C GLN A 821 -22.97 25.78 -33.61
N ARG A 822 -23.48 26.86 -32.99
CA ARG A 822 -24.77 26.92 -32.26
C ARG A 822 -26.02 26.35 -32.96
N GLU A 823 -25.99 26.10 -34.26
CA GLU A 823 -27.06 25.46 -35.02
C GLU A 823 -27.20 23.95 -34.75
N ASP A 824 -26.15 23.27 -34.24
CA ASP A 824 -26.24 21.88 -33.81
C ASP A 824 -26.84 21.78 -32.40
N GLN A 825 -28.09 21.32 -32.31
CA GLN A 825 -28.85 21.16 -31.07
C GLN A 825 -29.07 19.69 -30.70
N ARG A 826 -28.33 18.76 -31.34
CA ARG A 826 -28.55 17.32 -31.16
C ARG A 826 -28.00 16.79 -29.83
N GLY A 827 -27.16 17.57 -29.15
CA GLY A 827 -26.51 17.18 -27.89
C GLY A 827 -25.32 16.24 -28.13
N ASN A 828 -25.11 15.30 -27.20
CA ASN A 828 -24.03 14.30 -27.24
C ASN A 828 -24.52 12.88 -27.64
N ILE A 829 -25.83 12.62 -27.62
CA ILE A 829 -26.44 11.37 -28.09
C ILE A 829 -27.28 11.65 -29.34
N VAL A 830 -26.77 11.28 -30.51
CA VAL A 830 -27.35 11.65 -31.81
C VAL A 830 -28.09 10.49 -32.48
N ASN A 831 -29.12 10.81 -33.26
CA ASN A 831 -29.86 9.79 -34.02
C ASN A 831 -29.19 9.51 -35.36
N VAL A 832 -29.04 8.24 -35.73
CA VAL A 832 -28.51 7.84 -37.03
C VAL A 832 -29.69 7.36 -37.90
N GLN A 833 -29.96 8.08 -38.99
CA GLN A 833 -31.15 7.84 -39.82
C GLN A 833 -31.11 6.48 -40.53
N ASP A 834 -29.93 6.11 -41.05
CA ASP A 834 -29.64 4.82 -41.68
C ASP A 834 -28.72 4.00 -40.77
N ASP A 835 -28.64 2.68 -40.96
CA ASP A 835 -27.72 1.84 -40.18
C ASP A 835 -26.26 2.32 -40.32
N LEU A 836 -25.58 2.46 -39.18
CA LEU A 836 -24.17 2.85 -39.16
C LEU A 836 -23.32 1.78 -39.88
N GLN A 837 -22.69 2.15 -40.98
CA GLN A 837 -21.90 1.23 -41.80
C GLN A 837 -20.53 1.00 -41.17
N LEU A 838 -20.37 -0.08 -40.42
CA LEU A 838 -19.12 -0.45 -39.74
C LEU A 838 -18.49 -1.72 -40.33
N ILE A 839 -17.17 -1.85 -40.22
CA ILE A 839 -16.46 -3.11 -40.49
C ILE A 839 -16.48 -3.91 -39.19
N ALA A 840 -17.23 -5.00 -39.12
CA ALA A 840 -17.29 -5.89 -37.96
C ALA A 840 -17.13 -7.35 -38.41
N PRO A 841 -16.59 -8.26 -37.56
CA PRO A 841 -16.44 -9.65 -37.93
C PRO A 841 -17.82 -10.30 -38.02
N GLY A 842 -17.98 -11.30 -38.86
CA GLY A 842 -19.25 -12.02 -38.97
C GLY A 842 -19.44 -12.99 -37.80
N ARG A 843 -20.41 -12.72 -36.92
CA ARG A 843 -20.93 -13.52 -35.79
C ARG A 843 -20.13 -13.46 -34.48
N GLU A 844 -20.88 -13.41 -33.38
CA GLU A 844 -20.44 -13.34 -31.96
C GLU A 844 -19.58 -14.55 -31.54
N ASP A 845 -19.78 -15.73 -32.15
CA ASP A 845 -19.08 -16.98 -31.78
C ASP A 845 -17.57 -16.99 -32.13
N ASP A 846 -17.13 -16.10 -33.03
CA ASP A 846 -15.75 -16.06 -33.50
C ASP A 846 -14.85 -15.25 -32.53
N GLU A 847 -15.37 -14.23 -31.83
CA GLU A 847 -14.60 -13.44 -30.85
C GLU A 847 -14.25 -14.23 -29.58
N GLU A 848 -15.20 -14.99 -29.00
CA GLU A 848 -14.92 -15.82 -27.81
C GLU A 848 -13.92 -16.95 -28.13
N ARG A 849 -13.88 -17.40 -29.38
CA ARG A 849 -12.89 -18.38 -29.86
C ARG A 849 -11.53 -17.75 -30.13
N GLU A 850 -11.48 -16.53 -30.64
CA GLU A 850 -10.23 -15.79 -30.87
C GLU A 850 -9.55 -15.38 -29.56
N ASP A 851 -10.30 -14.88 -28.57
CA ASP A 851 -9.77 -14.52 -27.24
C ASP A 851 -9.18 -15.77 -26.52
N ARG A 852 -9.82 -16.94 -26.66
CA ARG A 852 -9.29 -18.21 -26.12
C ARG A 852 -8.10 -18.78 -26.90
N GLN A 853 -7.94 -18.43 -28.18
CA GLN A 853 -6.82 -18.89 -29.01
C GLN A 853 -5.56 -18.01 -28.88
N GLN A 854 -5.70 -16.78 -28.37
CA GLN A 854 -4.56 -15.86 -28.19
C GLN A 854 -3.66 -16.22 -26.99
N GLU A 855 -4.13 -16.96 -25.98
CA GLU A 855 -3.32 -17.40 -24.82
C GLU A 855 -2.15 -18.37 -25.17
N GLY A 856 -2.02 -18.80 -26.43
CA GLY A 856 -1.00 -19.77 -26.87
C GLY A 856 -0.09 -19.34 -28.02
N ARG A 857 -0.21 -18.10 -28.55
CA ARG A 857 0.64 -17.63 -29.65
C ARG A 857 1.85 -16.86 -29.14
N ARG A 858 3.01 -17.08 -29.77
CA ARG A 858 4.20 -16.25 -29.56
C ARG A 858 3.89 -14.84 -30.07
N GLU A 859 3.78 -13.91 -29.13
CA GLU A 859 3.49 -12.48 -29.32
C GLU A 859 4.50 -11.85 -30.28
N ASN A 860 4.02 -11.11 -31.29
CA ASN A 860 4.84 -10.20 -32.08
C ASN A 860 4.17 -8.82 -32.09
N GLY A 861 4.73 -7.84 -31.36
CA GLY A 861 4.37 -6.43 -31.48
C GLY A 861 3.42 -5.86 -30.40
N ILE A 862 3.27 -4.52 -30.40
CA ILE A 862 2.39 -3.76 -29.49
C ILE A 862 0.91 -3.97 -29.88
N GLU A 863 0.67 -4.23 -31.17
CA GLU A 863 -0.63 -4.50 -31.75
C GLU A 863 -1.28 -5.81 -31.27
N GLU A 864 -0.48 -6.80 -30.85
CA GLU A 864 -0.94 -8.09 -30.33
C GLU A 864 -0.94 -8.17 -28.79
N THR A 865 -0.47 -7.12 -28.10
CA THR A 865 -0.37 -7.06 -26.63
C THR A 865 -1.23 -5.93 -26.04
N PHE A 866 -0.73 -4.69 -26.01
CA PHE A 866 -1.45 -3.53 -25.45
C PHE A 866 -2.70 -3.18 -26.26
N CYS A 867 -2.61 -3.20 -27.59
CA CYS A 867 -3.72 -2.77 -28.46
C CYS A 867 -4.90 -3.76 -28.52
N THR A 868 -4.65 -5.03 -28.18
CA THR A 868 -5.66 -6.10 -28.09
C THR A 868 -6.13 -6.34 -26.66
N GLN A 869 -5.69 -5.51 -25.69
CA GLN A 869 -6.10 -5.66 -24.31
C GLN A 869 -7.62 -5.73 -24.18
N ARG A 870 -8.08 -6.67 -23.36
CA ARG A 870 -9.50 -6.88 -23.07
C ARG A 870 -10.03 -5.69 -22.27
N LEU A 871 -11.05 -5.02 -22.80
CA LEU A 871 -11.75 -3.89 -22.16
C LEU A 871 -13.21 -4.21 -21.80
N LYS A 872 -13.64 -5.45 -22.02
CA LYS A 872 -15.02 -5.93 -21.77
C LYS A 872 -15.00 -7.29 -21.09
N TYR A 873 -15.84 -7.46 -20.07
CA TYR A 873 -16.06 -8.75 -19.41
C TYR A 873 -17.55 -8.93 -19.07
N ASN A 874 -18.16 -10.06 -19.41
CA ASN A 874 -19.55 -10.33 -19.02
C ASN A 874 -19.61 -10.96 -17.63
N ALA A 875 -20.16 -10.23 -16.66
CA ALA A 875 -20.25 -10.68 -15.27
C ALA A 875 -21.56 -11.45 -14.97
N ASP A 876 -22.45 -11.62 -15.96
CA ASP A 876 -23.78 -12.17 -15.71
C ASP A 876 -23.85 -13.69 -15.75
N ASP A 877 -22.82 -14.38 -16.26
CA ASP A 877 -22.79 -15.84 -16.30
C ASP A 877 -22.83 -16.45 -14.88
N PRO A 878 -23.89 -17.20 -14.51
CA PRO A 878 -23.99 -17.86 -13.21
C PRO A 878 -22.90 -18.91 -12.95
N GLN A 879 -22.26 -19.45 -13.99
CA GLN A 879 -21.18 -20.43 -13.86
C GLN A 879 -19.87 -19.81 -13.34
N LEU A 880 -19.74 -18.49 -13.44
CA LEU A 880 -18.58 -17.73 -12.97
C LEU A 880 -18.76 -17.21 -11.53
N ALA A 881 -19.84 -17.59 -10.84
CA ALA A 881 -20.10 -17.12 -9.49
C ALA A 881 -19.11 -17.71 -8.48
N ASP A 882 -18.43 -16.84 -7.73
CA ASP A 882 -17.53 -17.22 -6.63
C ASP A 882 -18.32 -17.79 -5.45
N PHE A 883 -19.49 -17.20 -5.17
CA PHE A 883 -20.43 -17.69 -4.19
C PHE A 883 -21.74 -18.04 -4.88
N TYR A 884 -22.19 -19.28 -4.71
CA TYR A 884 -23.46 -19.75 -5.24
C TYR A 884 -24.20 -20.58 -4.19
N ASN A 885 -25.45 -20.23 -3.96
CA ASN A 885 -26.36 -20.98 -3.12
C ASN A 885 -27.73 -21.05 -3.81
N PRO A 886 -28.19 -22.25 -4.21
CA PRO A 886 -29.44 -22.41 -4.96
C PRO A 886 -30.70 -21.84 -4.30
N ARG A 887 -30.68 -21.63 -2.98
CA ARG A 887 -31.82 -21.08 -2.23
C ARG A 887 -31.65 -19.61 -1.87
N ALA A 888 -30.45 -19.06 -2.02
CA ALA A 888 -30.13 -17.71 -1.61
C ALA A 888 -29.78 -16.79 -2.77
N GLY A 889 -28.98 -17.26 -3.73
CA GLY A 889 -28.53 -16.43 -4.84
C GLY A 889 -27.08 -16.69 -5.24
N ARG A 890 -26.44 -15.70 -5.86
CA ARG A 890 -25.07 -15.76 -6.36
C ARG A 890 -24.34 -14.42 -6.26
N VAL A 891 -23.02 -14.47 -6.18
CA VAL A 891 -22.11 -13.32 -6.24
C VAL A 891 -20.91 -13.67 -7.11
N THR A 892 -20.58 -12.78 -8.04
CA THR A 892 -19.43 -12.87 -8.96
C THR A 892 -18.55 -11.64 -8.77
N THR A 893 -17.25 -11.83 -8.59
CA THR A 893 -16.26 -10.79 -8.34
C THR A 893 -15.30 -10.71 -9.53
N LEU A 894 -15.08 -9.51 -10.04
CA LEU A 894 -14.08 -9.19 -11.05
C LEU A 894 -13.02 -8.31 -10.43
N ASN A 895 -11.78 -8.81 -10.43
CA ASN A 895 -10.57 -8.13 -9.96
C ASN A 895 -9.49 -8.21 -11.05
N SER A 896 -8.28 -7.72 -10.77
CA SER A 896 -7.17 -7.74 -11.73
C SER A 896 -6.74 -9.15 -12.17
N TYR A 897 -6.97 -10.19 -11.37
CA TYR A 897 -6.67 -11.57 -11.77
C TYR A 897 -7.61 -12.10 -12.86
N VAL A 898 -8.86 -11.65 -12.87
CA VAL A 898 -9.89 -12.08 -13.84
C VAL A 898 -9.98 -11.13 -15.03
N PHE A 899 -9.78 -9.84 -14.79
CA PHE A 899 -9.92 -8.79 -15.78
C PHE A 899 -8.74 -7.80 -15.67
N PRO A 900 -7.57 -8.10 -16.27
CA PRO A 900 -6.30 -7.44 -15.97
C PRO A 900 -6.24 -5.91 -16.12
N ILE A 901 -7.08 -5.32 -16.97
CA ILE A 901 -7.19 -3.86 -17.10
C ILE A 901 -7.56 -3.19 -15.76
N LEU A 902 -8.23 -3.91 -14.87
CA LEU A 902 -8.61 -3.45 -13.55
C LEU A 902 -7.41 -3.12 -12.64
N GLU A 903 -6.24 -3.74 -12.86
CA GLU A 903 -5.00 -3.40 -12.12
C GLU A 903 -4.61 -1.94 -12.38
N ARG A 904 -4.65 -1.53 -13.65
CA ARG A 904 -4.34 -0.17 -14.06
C ARG A 904 -5.37 0.82 -13.55
N LEU A 905 -6.65 0.44 -13.60
CA LEU A 905 -7.74 1.29 -13.14
C LEU A 905 -7.84 1.34 -11.61
N GLN A 906 -7.20 0.43 -10.89
CA GLN A 906 -7.35 0.27 -9.43
C GLN A 906 -8.83 0.08 -9.01
N LEU A 907 -9.61 -0.69 -9.79
CA LEU A 907 -11.04 -0.91 -9.55
C LEU A 907 -11.41 -2.39 -9.54
N SER A 908 -12.40 -2.78 -8.75
CA SER A 908 -13.02 -4.11 -8.83
C SER A 908 -14.53 -4.02 -8.87
N VAL A 909 -15.17 -5.07 -9.39
CA VAL A 909 -16.62 -5.08 -9.63
C VAL A 909 -17.22 -6.35 -9.05
N VAL A 910 -18.30 -6.21 -8.30
CA VAL A 910 -19.07 -7.33 -7.76
C VAL A 910 -20.47 -7.29 -8.35
N ARG A 911 -20.87 -8.33 -9.08
CA ARG A 911 -22.27 -8.54 -9.49
C ARG A 911 -22.92 -9.53 -8.54
N GLY A 912 -24.09 -9.19 -8.03
CA GLY A 912 -24.82 -10.07 -7.11
C GLY A 912 -26.29 -10.19 -7.46
N PHE A 913 -26.85 -11.35 -7.15
CA PHE A 913 -28.26 -11.65 -7.27
C PHE A 913 -28.72 -12.43 -6.05
N LEU A 914 -29.76 -11.96 -5.38
CA LEU A 914 -30.41 -12.61 -4.25
C LEU A 914 -31.83 -13.02 -4.62
N HIS A 915 -32.19 -14.26 -4.28
CA HIS A 915 -33.57 -14.71 -4.28
C HIS A 915 -34.38 -14.02 -3.17
N LYS A 916 -35.71 -14.15 -3.26
CA LYS A 916 -36.62 -13.55 -2.27
C LYS A 916 -36.22 -13.89 -0.83
N ASN A 917 -36.20 -12.88 0.05
CA ASN A 917 -35.85 -13.00 1.47
C ASN A 917 -34.44 -13.54 1.77
N ALA A 918 -33.62 -13.81 0.75
CA ALA A 918 -32.24 -14.20 0.96
C ALA A 918 -31.42 -12.98 1.37
N LEU A 919 -30.27 -13.22 1.98
CA LEU A 919 -29.42 -12.13 2.46
C LEU A 919 -27.96 -12.38 2.18
N VAL A 920 -27.20 -11.30 2.04
CA VAL A 920 -25.76 -11.30 2.26
C VAL A 920 -25.57 -10.92 3.71
N GLY A 921 -24.87 -11.78 4.47
CA GLY A 921 -24.61 -11.54 5.89
C GLY A 921 -23.82 -10.25 6.13
N PRO A 922 -23.73 -9.76 7.37
CA PRO A 922 -22.95 -8.56 7.65
C PRO A 922 -21.49 -8.74 7.21
N TYR A 923 -20.96 -7.79 6.47
CA TYR A 923 -19.59 -7.78 5.99
C TYR A 923 -19.04 -6.35 5.88
N TYR A 924 -17.73 -6.18 5.83
CA TYR A 924 -17.08 -4.89 5.57
C TYR A 924 -16.01 -5.01 4.48
N ASN A 925 -15.65 -3.88 3.86
CA ASN A 925 -14.58 -3.79 2.86
C ASN A 925 -13.28 -3.36 3.53
N LEU A 926 -12.20 -4.14 3.37
CA LEU A 926 -10.95 -3.93 4.10
C LEU A 926 -10.09 -2.80 3.51
N ASN A 927 -10.00 -2.71 2.18
CA ASN A 927 -9.09 -1.81 1.44
C ASN A 927 -9.79 -1.03 0.32
N SER A 928 -11.11 -0.87 0.38
CA SER A 928 -11.88 -0.17 -0.66
C SER A 928 -13.16 0.48 -0.14
N ASN A 929 -13.54 1.61 -0.74
CA ASN A 929 -14.92 2.09 -0.74
C ASN A 929 -15.76 1.24 -1.72
N SER A 930 -17.08 1.24 -1.57
CA SER A 930 -17.98 0.46 -2.42
C SER A 930 -19.22 1.26 -2.79
N VAL A 931 -19.52 1.39 -4.09
CA VAL A 931 -20.78 1.99 -4.57
C VAL A 931 -21.70 0.89 -5.06
N ILE A 932 -22.81 0.68 -4.37
CA ILE A 932 -23.81 -0.34 -4.68
C ILE A 932 -24.89 0.30 -5.54
N TYR A 933 -25.08 -0.19 -6.76
CA TYR A 933 -26.15 0.23 -7.67
C TYR A 933 -27.19 -0.88 -7.82
N GLY A 934 -28.46 -0.58 -7.54
CA GLY A 934 -29.58 -1.51 -7.71
C GLY A 934 -29.95 -1.69 -9.18
N LEU A 935 -29.80 -2.92 -9.70
CA LEU A 935 -30.16 -3.26 -11.08
C LEU A 935 -31.63 -3.64 -11.23
N ARG A 936 -32.14 -4.51 -10.35
CA ARG A 936 -33.52 -5.01 -10.38
C ARG A 936 -34.00 -5.37 -8.98
N GLY A 937 -35.30 -5.22 -8.74
CA GLY A 937 -35.93 -5.54 -7.47
C GLY A 937 -35.49 -4.59 -6.36
N ASN A 938 -35.50 -5.08 -5.12
CA ASN A 938 -35.19 -4.26 -3.95
C ASN A 938 -34.67 -5.08 -2.76
N ALA A 939 -33.84 -4.43 -1.95
CA ALA A 939 -33.34 -4.99 -0.70
C ALA A 939 -33.41 -3.98 0.44
N LYS A 940 -33.68 -4.47 1.65
CA LYS A 940 -33.37 -3.74 2.87
C LYS A 940 -31.86 -3.80 3.08
N VAL A 941 -31.21 -2.65 3.20
CA VAL A 941 -29.78 -2.54 3.45
C VAL A 941 -29.57 -1.78 4.75
N GLN A 942 -28.64 -2.27 5.57
CA GLN A 942 -28.19 -1.61 6.79
C GLN A 942 -26.70 -1.32 6.70
N VAL A 943 -26.25 -0.14 7.12
CA VAL A 943 -24.83 0.25 7.15
C VAL A 943 -24.49 0.81 8.54
N VAL A 944 -23.41 0.31 9.13
CA VAL A 944 -22.96 0.66 10.49
C VAL A 944 -21.53 1.23 10.44
N ASP A 945 -21.30 2.32 11.16
CA ASP A 945 -20.01 3.03 11.24
C ASP A 945 -19.09 2.50 12.35
N ASP A 946 -17.99 3.21 12.63
CA ASP A 946 -17.03 2.86 13.70
C ASP A 946 -17.56 3.11 15.12
N ASN A 947 -18.60 3.93 15.29
CA ASN A 947 -19.24 4.14 16.59
C ASN A 947 -20.25 3.02 16.92
N GLY A 948 -20.57 2.17 15.94
CA GLY A 948 -21.65 1.20 16.05
C GLY A 948 -23.02 1.82 15.75
N ASP A 949 -23.06 3.03 15.18
CA ASP A 949 -24.30 3.70 14.81
C ASP A 949 -24.79 3.24 13.44
N ASN A 950 -26.11 3.11 13.32
CA ASN A 950 -26.73 2.76 12.05
C ASN A 950 -26.90 3.99 11.17
N VAL A 951 -25.89 4.27 10.36
CA VAL A 951 -25.87 5.41 9.44
C VAL A 951 -26.73 5.21 8.21
N TYR A 952 -27.27 4.01 7.97
CA TYR A 952 -28.28 3.77 6.93
C TYR A 952 -29.17 2.58 7.28
N ASP A 953 -30.47 2.79 7.46
CA ASP A 953 -31.46 1.72 7.52
C ASP A 953 -32.59 2.01 6.53
N GLY A 954 -32.51 1.42 5.33
CA GLY A 954 -33.42 1.77 4.26
C GLY A 954 -33.56 0.71 3.18
N GLN A 955 -34.50 0.94 2.25
CA GLN A 955 -34.66 0.14 1.05
C GLN A 955 -33.79 0.71 -0.07
N LEU A 956 -32.93 -0.13 -0.64
CA LEU A 956 -32.25 0.15 -1.90
C LEU A 956 -33.04 -0.50 -3.04
N ARG A 957 -33.46 0.31 -4.02
CA ARG A 957 -34.29 -0.10 -5.15
C ARG A 957 -33.53 -0.01 -6.48
N GLU A 958 -34.13 -0.59 -7.52
CA GLU A 958 -33.68 -0.40 -8.89
C GLU A 958 -33.46 1.08 -9.22
N GLY A 959 -32.32 1.38 -9.86
CA GLY A 959 -31.94 2.73 -10.28
C GLY A 959 -31.31 3.60 -9.21
N GLN A 960 -31.23 3.14 -7.96
CA GLN A 960 -30.63 3.87 -6.85
C GLN A 960 -29.17 3.42 -6.60
N ALA A 961 -28.36 4.33 -6.07
CA ALA A 961 -26.98 4.08 -5.67
C ALA A 961 -26.79 4.34 -4.17
N LEU A 962 -26.01 3.50 -3.50
CA LEU A 962 -25.62 3.68 -2.10
C LEU A 962 -24.11 3.52 -1.97
N VAL A 963 -23.44 4.53 -1.42
CA VAL A 963 -22.02 4.47 -1.10
C VAL A 963 -21.85 3.81 0.27
N VAL A 964 -20.92 2.87 0.37
CA VAL A 964 -20.49 2.23 1.61
C VAL A 964 -18.99 2.47 1.73
N PRO A 965 -18.56 3.36 2.65
CA PRO A 965 -17.14 3.63 2.87
C PRO A 965 -16.37 2.39 3.34
N GLN A 966 -15.05 2.42 3.21
CA GLN A 966 -14.15 1.40 3.73
C GLN A 966 -14.42 1.12 5.23
N ASN A 967 -14.32 -0.15 5.63
CA ASN A 967 -14.56 -0.69 6.98
C ASN A 967 -15.99 -0.56 7.56
N TYR A 968 -16.88 0.26 6.97
CA TYR A 968 -18.28 0.29 7.38
C TYR A 968 -18.92 -1.08 7.13
N VAL A 969 -19.70 -1.54 8.11
CA VAL A 969 -20.30 -2.88 8.06
C VAL A 969 -21.65 -2.79 7.38
N VAL A 970 -21.87 -3.60 6.35
CA VAL A 970 -23.09 -3.61 5.55
C VAL A 970 -23.78 -4.98 5.59
N LEU A 971 -25.10 -4.96 5.71
CA LEU A 971 -25.97 -6.13 5.61
C LEU A 971 -27.02 -5.88 4.52
N LYS A 972 -27.31 -6.88 3.69
CA LYS A 972 -28.29 -6.76 2.60
C LYS A 972 -29.28 -7.91 2.65
N ARG A 973 -30.57 -7.61 2.68
CA ARG A 973 -31.66 -8.59 2.62
C ARG A 973 -32.58 -8.28 1.45
N ALA A 974 -32.68 -9.21 0.50
CA ALA A 974 -33.64 -9.08 -0.58
C ALA A 974 -35.09 -9.16 -0.07
N GLU A 975 -35.96 -8.37 -0.67
CA GLU A 975 -37.39 -8.39 -0.39
C GLU A 975 -38.11 -9.46 -1.23
N ASN A 976 -39.41 -9.31 -1.49
CA ASN A 976 -40.22 -10.35 -2.13
C ASN A 976 -39.88 -10.62 -3.61
N GLU A 977 -39.34 -9.64 -4.32
CA GLU A 977 -39.04 -9.71 -5.77
C GLU A 977 -37.62 -10.22 -6.05
N GLY A 978 -36.81 -10.45 -5.01
CA GLY A 978 -35.37 -10.64 -5.14
C GLY A 978 -34.65 -9.29 -5.30
N PHE A 979 -33.33 -9.35 -5.40
CA PHE A 979 -32.51 -8.15 -5.57
C PHE A 979 -31.28 -8.46 -6.41
N GLU A 980 -31.08 -7.69 -7.46
CA GLU A 980 -29.87 -7.72 -8.28
C GLU A 980 -29.14 -6.39 -8.19
N TRP A 981 -27.83 -6.45 -8.05
CA TRP A 981 -27.01 -5.25 -7.90
C TRP A 981 -25.63 -5.44 -8.52
N VAL A 982 -24.99 -4.30 -8.79
CA VAL A 982 -23.55 -4.21 -9.05
C VAL A 982 -22.93 -3.36 -7.94
N SER A 983 -21.77 -3.76 -7.45
CA SER A 983 -20.94 -2.93 -6.57
C SER A 983 -19.61 -2.65 -7.23
N ILE A 984 -19.27 -1.39 -7.43
CA ILE A 984 -17.95 -0.98 -7.91
C ILE A 984 -17.11 -0.57 -6.70
N LYS A 985 -15.87 -1.02 -6.64
CA LYS A 985 -14.97 -0.82 -5.51
C LYS A 985 -13.68 -0.16 -5.97
N THR A 986 -13.21 0.80 -5.19
CA THR A 986 -12.05 1.67 -5.48
C THR A 986 -10.70 1.00 -5.21
N ASN A 987 -10.60 -0.30 -5.46
CA ASN A 987 -9.35 -1.07 -5.40
C ASN A 987 -9.45 -2.27 -6.36
N ASP A 988 -8.39 -2.58 -7.11
CA ASP A 988 -8.39 -3.68 -8.09
C ASP A 988 -8.51 -5.06 -7.45
N ASN A 989 -8.00 -5.19 -6.23
CA ASN A 989 -8.05 -6.40 -5.41
C ASN A 989 -8.78 -6.12 -4.10
N ALA A 990 -10.03 -5.64 -4.21
CA ALA A 990 -10.84 -5.35 -3.05
C ALA A 990 -11.11 -6.60 -2.20
N ILE A 991 -10.74 -6.54 -0.93
CA ILE A 991 -10.91 -7.61 0.05
C ILE A 991 -12.15 -7.32 0.90
N THR A 992 -12.98 -8.34 1.14
CA THR A 992 -14.16 -8.24 2.01
C THR A 992 -14.08 -9.25 3.15
N ASN A 993 -14.58 -8.85 4.31
CA ASN A 993 -14.64 -9.68 5.52
C ASN A 993 -16.07 -9.92 5.95
N GLN A 994 -16.48 -11.18 6.03
CA GLN A 994 -17.79 -11.56 6.55
C GLN A 994 -17.75 -11.61 8.09
N LEU A 995 -18.85 -11.24 8.74
CA LEU A 995 -19.05 -11.39 10.19
C LEU A 995 -19.92 -12.60 10.54
N ALA A 996 -20.53 -13.22 9.54
CA ALA A 996 -21.39 -14.40 9.67
C ALA A 996 -21.02 -15.43 8.60
N GLY A 997 -21.27 -16.71 8.87
CA GLY A 997 -20.99 -17.80 7.92
C GLY A 997 -19.60 -18.43 8.06
N ARG A 998 -19.33 -19.42 7.21
CA ARG A 998 -18.12 -20.27 7.24
C ARG A 998 -16.83 -19.54 6.84
N LEU A 999 -16.88 -18.33 6.33
CA LEU A 999 -15.68 -17.53 6.01
C LEU A 999 -15.59 -16.27 6.89
N SER A 1000 -16.31 -16.28 8.01
CA SER A 1000 -16.39 -15.09 8.86
C SER A 1000 -15.22 -14.92 9.79
N VAL A 1001 -14.99 -13.67 10.19
CA VAL A 1001 -14.03 -13.33 11.25
C VAL A 1001 -14.36 -14.07 12.54
N ILE A 1002 -15.65 -14.18 12.88
CA ILE A 1002 -16.12 -14.93 14.05
C ILE A 1002 -15.71 -16.40 13.98
N GLN A 1003 -15.76 -17.02 12.80
CA GLN A 1003 -15.33 -18.41 12.61
C GLN A 1003 -13.81 -18.60 12.78
N ALA A 1004 -13.02 -17.56 12.55
CA ALA A 1004 -11.57 -17.59 12.69
C ALA A 1004 -11.07 -17.33 14.13
N LEU A 1005 -11.94 -16.84 15.02
CA LEU A 1005 -11.61 -16.54 16.43
C LEU A 1005 -11.78 -17.77 17.32
N PRO A 1006 -10.91 -17.99 18.34
CA PRO A 1006 -11.12 -19.05 19.33
C PRO A 1006 -12.44 -18.88 20.10
N VAL A 1007 -13.06 -19.99 20.50
CA VAL A 1007 -14.34 -19.96 21.25
C VAL A 1007 -14.20 -19.17 22.55
N ASP A 1008 -13.12 -19.38 23.32
CA ASP A 1008 -12.90 -18.67 24.59
C ASP A 1008 -12.72 -17.16 24.40
N VAL A 1009 -12.16 -16.72 23.27
CA VAL A 1009 -12.05 -15.28 22.96
C VAL A 1009 -13.44 -14.68 22.76
N LEU A 1010 -14.31 -15.36 22.00
CA LEU A 1010 -15.70 -14.94 21.82
C LEU A 1010 -16.48 -14.94 23.15
N GLN A 1011 -16.27 -15.98 23.96
CA GLN A 1011 -16.90 -16.13 25.27
C GLN A 1011 -16.65 -14.92 26.17
N ASN A 1012 -15.38 -14.57 26.33
CA ASN A 1012 -14.96 -13.48 27.22
C ASN A 1012 -15.25 -12.11 26.62
N ALA A 1013 -15.03 -11.92 25.32
CA ALA A 1013 -15.28 -10.64 24.66
C ALA A 1013 -16.77 -10.24 24.72
N PHE A 1014 -17.69 -11.18 24.44
CA PHE A 1014 -19.13 -10.93 24.46
C PHE A 1014 -19.81 -11.21 25.80
N ASN A 1015 -19.10 -11.72 26.82
CA ASN A 1015 -19.67 -12.19 28.08
C ASN A 1015 -20.82 -13.19 27.89
N ILE A 1016 -20.55 -14.20 27.07
CA ILE A 1016 -21.48 -15.29 26.75
C ILE A 1016 -20.96 -16.60 27.35
N ASP A 1017 -21.77 -17.65 27.38
CA ASP A 1017 -21.27 -18.98 27.78
C ASP A 1017 -20.57 -19.69 26.61
N GLU A 1018 -19.81 -20.74 26.90
CA GLU A 1018 -19.04 -21.50 25.89
C GLU A 1018 -19.93 -22.04 24.77
N ASN A 1019 -21.16 -22.47 25.09
CA ASN A 1019 -22.10 -23.02 24.10
C ASN A 1019 -22.71 -21.91 23.23
N ASP A 1020 -23.05 -20.75 23.80
CA ASP A 1020 -23.49 -19.56 23.08
C ASP A 1020 -22.37 -19.07 22.12
N ALA A 1021 -21.10 -19.06 22.57
CA ALA A 1021 -19.95 -18.74 21.73
C ALA A 1021 -19.77 -19.74 20.58
N PHE A 1022 -19.86 -21.04 20.87
CA PHE A 1022 -19.81 -22.09 19.85
C PHE A 1022 -20.95 -21.98 18.85
N GLN A 1023 -22.17 -21.63 19.30
CA GLN A 1023 -23.34 -21.42 18.43
C GLN A 1023 -23.17 -20.19 17.54
N LEU A 1024 -22.72 -19.06 18.09
CA LEU A 1024 -22.40 -17.85 17.34
C LEU A 1024 -21.41 -18.14 16.21
N LYS A 1025 -20.43 -19.01 16.48
CA LYS A 1025 -19.39 -19.43 15.56
C LYS A 1025 -19.86 -20.41 14.47
N ASN A 1026 -20.70 -21.39 14.82
CA ASN A 1026 -20.93 -22.57 13.99
C ASN A 1026 -22.39 -22.75 13.50
N ASN A 1027 -23.35 -21.91 13.92
CA ASN A 1027 -24.74 -22.08 13.51
C ASN A 1027 -25.01 -21.76 12.03
N ARG A 1028 -24.10 -21.06 11.35
CA ARG A 1028 -24.21 -20.70 9.93
C ARG A 1028 -23.05 -21.27 9.12
N ASN A 1029 -23.33 -22.33 8.35
CA ASN A 1029 -22.31 -23.00 7.52
C ASN A 1029 -22.26 -22.52 6.05
N GLU A 1030 -23.15 -21.63 5.65
CA GLU A 1030 -23.12 -21.00 4.32
C GLU A 1030 -21.99 -19.96 4.23
N ALA A 1031 -21.61 -19.56 3.01
CA ALA A 1031 -20.59 -18.54 2.75
C ALA A 1031 -21.09 -17.55 1.70
N GLY A 1032 -20.87 -16.26 1.93
CA GLY A 1032 -21.27 -15.17 1.01
C GLY A 1032 -22.77 -14.89 0.99
N VAL A 1033 -23.59 -15.85 0.56
CA VAL A 1033 -25.04 -15.70 0.37
C VAL A 1033 -25.83 -16.74 1.18
N PHE A 1034 -26.81 -16.24 1.92
CA PHE A 1034 -27.50 -16.97 2.98
C PHE A 1034 -28.97 -17.17 2.66
N SER A 1035 -29.43 -18.41 2.80
CA SER A 1035 -30.83 -18.75 2.57
C SER A 1035 -31.75 -18.15 3.66
N PRO A 1036 -33.02 -17.85 3.36
CA PRO A 1036 -33.96 -17.37 4.37
C PRO A 1036 -34.08 -18.39 5.51
N SER A 1037 -34.16 -17.92 6.76
CA SER A 1037 -34.26 -18.83 7.92
C SER A 1037 -35.58 -19.63 7.94
N GLU A 1038 -35.52 -20.93 8.24
CA GLU A 1038 -36.70 -21.83 8.26
C GLU A 1038 -37.73 -21.46 9.35
N SER A 1039 -37.34 -20.70 10.37
CA SER A 1039 -38.21 -20.25 11.48
C SER A 1039 -39.41 -19.41 11.01
N GLN A 1040 -39.32 -18.74 9.86
CA GLN A 1040 -40.45 -18.01 9.26
C GLN A 1040 -41.50 -18.93 8.61
N SER A 1041 -41.15 -20.18 8.27
CA SER A 1041 -42.09 -21.12 7.64
C SER A 1041 -43.08 -21.74 8.64
N GLN A 1042 -42.70 -21.83 9.93
CA GLN A 1042 -43.57 -22.35 10.98
C GLN A 1042 -44.47 -21.26 11.59
N ARG A 1043 -43.98 -20.02 11.80
CA ARG A 1043 -44.80 -18.92 12.35
C ARG A 1043 -45.92 -18.41 11.43
N ARG A 1044 -45.96 -18.81 10.16
CA ARG A 1044 -47.08 -18.51 9.24
C ARG A 1044 -48.12 -19.65 9.16
N ARG A 1045 -47.96 -20.73 9.92
CA ARG A 1045 -48.89 -21.87 9.95
C ARG A 1045 -49.76 -21.96 11.21
N ASP A 1046 -49.64 -21.02 12.14
CA ASP A 1046 -50.48 -20.93 13.34
C ASP A 1046 -51.42 -19.72 13.30
#